data_AF-A0A9P1AUB2-F1
#
_entry.id   AF-A0A9P1AUB2-F1
#
_cell.length_a   1.000
_cell.length_b   1.000
_cell.length_c   1.000
_cell.angle_alpha   90.00
_cell.angle_beta   90.00
_cell.angle_gamma   90.00
#
_symmetry.space_group_name_H-M   'P 1'
#
loop_
_entity.id
_entity.type
_entity.pdbx_description
1 polymer ?
#
loop_
_entity_poly.entity_id
_entity_poly.type
_entity_poly.pdbx_seq_one_letter_code
_entity_poly.pdbx_strand_id
1 'polypeptide(L)'
;MILTGNILVDPTNLESAGNPIIFKDGDSQERRALFTHWAKLMKQDGALAVMQLSHAGRQTPEHLNPTPWSASDIQLTTNVRLTAYGKPKALSTEQVKTEVVDRFVYAAKYAYECGFDGIQLHAAHGYLLSQFTSPTTNKRTDQYGGSLENRQRVIIEIFDAIRKDIPSSTGFLIGIKTNSVEFQAEGTTLEDAKEMCAAYENKGFDFVELSGGTYEKLSWTYERESTRKREAFFVEFAEQIRPVFKNTIVYLTGGFRTASAMVDAIAKNATQGIGLGRPVTAEPDLPKKILAGGIHSAVQDLLDQNDMIKTVLASGAQMQQMGRTSVQSAGGNGKEAQNRFLKAALTERVSTYDPENPKNHGLPTDSILNLYDKWGNGKFGMILTGNVLVDPTNLESAGNAIIFEEGDSAERRALFSKWAEKIKQDGALAVVQLSHGGRQTPATIEPHPWSASDVKLVGERRFTPFGKPVPLTVEQIKTHVIDRFVYAARFAYETGFDGVELHAAHGYLLAQFTSPTTNKRIDHYGGSIANRQRIILEIYDAIRAAVPASTGFIVGIKTNSVEFQEEGTTVDHAKEMCEAYENAGFDFVELSGGTYEKLAFHHLRESTRNREAFFLEFAEKIRPVFKNTVVYLTGGFRTVKAMVEAVETGATQGIGLGRPITAEPDLPKKILERSVASSIRNALDDNDFAITNLASNTQMHQMGKTTFKQAGQKPTHGISDFSDETTVERYKEALKEYTIFMKTLAAQKKPIHGVLVFEAIYQA
;
A
#
# COMPACT_ATOMS: atom_id res chain seq x y z
N MET A 1 14.37 -19.91 2.09
CA MET A 1 15.16 -19.31 3.19
C MET A 1 15.38 -17.86 2.85
N ILE A 2 15.19 -16.96 3.82
CA ILE A 2 15.54 -15.54 3.71
C ILE A 2 16.73 -15.33 4.65
N LEU A 3 17.82 -14.77 4.12
CA LEU A 3 18.94 -14.29 4.92
C LEU A 3 18.79 -12.80 5.14
N THR A 4 19.07 -12.35 6.37
CA THR A 4 19.26 -10.92 6.61
C THR A 4 20.51 -10.40 5.89
N GLY A 5 20.63 -9.08 5.75
CA GLY A 5 21.94 -8.46 5.52
C GLY A 5 22.84 -8.60 6.75
N ASN A 6 24.00 -7.92 6.73
CA ASN A 6 24.97 -7.94 7.83
C ASN A 6 24.35 -7.45 9.14
N ILE A 7 24.38 -8.30 10.16
CA ILE A 7 24.09 -7.95 11.55
C ILE A 7 25.40 -8.00 12.33
N LEU A 8 25.80 -6.84 12.86
CA LEU A 8 27.13 -6.63 13.39
C LEU A 8 27.17 -7.09 14.85
N VAL A 9 28.19 -7.86 15.22
CA VAL A 9 28.36 -8.37 16.60
C VAL A 9 29.15 -7.41 17.49
N ASP A 10 29.67 -6.32 16.94
CA ASP A 10 30.43 -5.30 17.66
C ASP A 10 29.92 -3.88 17.33
N PRO A 11 29.43 -3.11 18.31
CA PRO A 11 28.93 -1.76 18.09
C PRO A 11 30.02 -0.75 17.70
N THR A 12 31.30 -1.11 17.81
CA THR A 12 32.44 -0.25 17.49
C THR A 12 33.13 -0.59 16.17
N ASN A 13 32.77 -1.71 15.53
CA ASN A 13 33.39 -2.19 14.29
C ASN A 13 32.32 -2.48 13.23
N LEU A 14 31.73 -1.40 12.73
CA LEU A 14 30.57 -1.41 11.83
C LEU A 14 30.98 -1.13 10.38
N GLU A 15 30.23 -1.68 9.42
CA GLU A 15 30.38 -1.29 8.01
C GLU A 15 29.74 0.09 7.71
N SER A 16 28.73 0.48 8.49
CA SER A 16 27.99 1.75 8.38
C SER A 16 27.24 2.08 9.68
N ALA A 17 26.90 3.36 9.89
CA ALA A 17 26.15 3.81 11.08
C ALA A 17 24.72 3.23 11.17
N GLY A 18 24.13 2.82 10.05
CA GLY A 18 22.76 2.31 9.98
C GLY A 18 22.62 0.80 10.16
N ASN A 19 23.69 0.09 10.50
CA ASN A 19 23.64 -1.36 10.62
C ASN A 19 22.82 -1.83 11.83
N PRO A 20 22.07 -2.94 11.72
CA PRO A 20 21.60 -3.69 12.88
C PRO A 20 22.79 -4.26 13.65
N ILE A 21 22.73 -4.19 14.98
CA ILE A 21 23.83 -4.61 15.86
C ILE A 21 23.25 -5.43 17.01
N ILE A 22 23.90 -6.54 17.34
CA ILE A 22 23.63 -7.35 18.52
C ILE A 22 24.90 -7.39 19.36
N PHE A 23 24.83 -6.91 20.60
CA PHE A 23 25.93 -6.93 21.54
C PHE A 23 25.38 -6.96 22.97
N LYS A 24 26.15 -7.57 23.86
CA LYS A 24 25.71 -7.90 25.23
C LYS A 24 25.26 -6.68 26.03
N ASP A 25 26.05 -5.62 26.03
CA ASP A 25 25.77 -4.42 26.82
C ASP A 25 24.57 -3.62 26.30
N GLY A 26 24.16 -3.87 25.06
CA GLY A 26 23.03 -3.21 24.42
C GLY A 26 21.73 -3.99 24.50
N ASP A 27 21.72 -5.19 25.07
CA ASP A 27 20.55 -6.06 25.10
C ASP A 27 19.42 -5.45 25.95
N SER A 28 18.22 -5.41 25.38
CA SER A 28 17.02 -4.92 26.03
C SER A 28 15.80 -5.68 25.55
N GLN A 29 14.74 -5.68 26.36
CA GLN A 29 13.46 -6.27 25.97
C GLN A 29 12.90 -5.63 24.68
N GLU A 30 13.09 -4.33 24.50
CA GLU A 30 12.67 -3.60 23.30
C GLU A 30 13.39 -4.12 22.06
N ARG A 31 14.73 -4.25 22.10
CA ARG A 31 15.48 -4.82 20.99
C ARG A 31 15.06 -6.26 20.71
N ARG A 32 14.86 -7.07 21.75
CA ARG A 32 14.43 -8.47 21.59
C ARG A 32 13.06 -8.55 20.93
N ALA A 33 12.13 -7.67 21.28
CA ALA A 33 10.82 -7.58 20.64
C ALA A 33 10.93 -7.24 19.15
N LEU A 34 11.80 -6.29 18.78
CA LEU A 34 12.03 -5.91 17.38
C LEU A 34 12.61 -7.07 16.55
N PHE A 35 13.63 -7.76 17.07
CA PHE A 35 14.21 -8.92 16.38
C PHE A 35 13.25 -10.12 16.32
N THR A 36 12.45 -10.34 17.37
CA THR A 36 11.39 -11.37 17.37
C THR A 36 10.33 -11.07 16.31
N HIS A 37 9.92 -9.81 16.21
CA HIS A 37 8.98 -9.38 15.19
C HIS A 37 9.56 -9.57 13.78
N TRP A 38 10.84 -9.24 13.58
CA TRP A 38 11.53 -9.44 12.31
C TRP A 38 11.57 -10.93 11.90
N ALA A 39 11.92 -11.82 12.83
CA ALA A 39 11.91 -13.27 12.57
C ALA A 39 10.51 -13.75 12.16
N LYS A 40 9.45 -13.29 12.86
CA LYS A 40 8.07 -13.63 12.53
C LYS A 40 7.67 -13.19 11.11
N LEU A 41 8.03 -11.97 10.71
CA LEU A 41 7.73 -11.45 9.38
C LEU A 41 8.44 -12.24 8.27
N MET A 42 9.72 -12.59 8.46
CA MET A 42 10.47 -13.41 7.50
C MET A 42 9.83 -14.79 7.29
N LYS A 43 9.18 -15.33 8.33
CA LYS A 43 8.59 -16.67 8.34
C LYS A 43 7.13 -16.70 7.88
N GLN A 44 6.50 -15.55 7.59
CA GLN A 44 5.05 -15.45 7.35
C GLN A 44 4.55 -16.36 6.23
N ASP A 45 5.37 -16.60 5.21
CA ASP A 45 5.05 -17.45 4.05
C ASP A 45 5.84 -18.78 4.05
N GLY A 46 6.28 -19.22 5.23
CA GLY A 46 6.95 -20.52 5.41
C GLY A 46 8.44 -20.55 5.05
N ALA A 47 9.08 -19.40 4.84
CA ALA A 47 10.53 -19.34 4.65
C ALA A 47 11.28 -19.52 5.98
N LEU A 48 12.42 -20.23 5.95
CA LEU A 48 13.38 -20.22 7.06
C LEU A 48 14.00 -18.82 7.21
N ALA A 49 14.01 -18.26 8.41
CA ALA A 49 14.63 -16.99 8.74
C ALA A 49 16.03 -17.20 9.32
N VAL A 50 17.06 -16.75 8.60
CA VAL A 50 18.46 -16.94 8.98
C VAL A 50 19.17 -15.59 9.08
N MET A 51 19.92 -15.37 10.16
CA MET A 51 20.62 -14.12 10.42
C MET A 51 22.08 -14.19 9.97
N GLN A 52 22.54 -13.29 9.10
CA GLN A 52 23.95 -13.21 8.73
C GLN A 52 24.73 -12.39 9.78
N LEU A 53 25.48 -13.07 10.63
CA LEU A 53 26.32 -12.45 11.66
C LEU A 53 27.67 -12.03 11.08
N SER A 54 28.09 -10.81 11.39
CA SER A 54 29.28 -10.20 10.80
C SER A 54 30.04 -9.29 11.76
N HIS A 55 31.29 -8.98 11.40
CA HIS A 55 32.15 -8.00 12.04
C HIS A 55 33.02 -7.34 10.96
N ALA A 56 32.98 -6.02 10.82
CA ALA A 56 33.65 -5.33 9.70
C ALA A 56 35.18 -5.38 9.80
N GLY A 57 35.70 -5.38 11.02
CA GLY A 57 37.13 -5.40 11.30
C GLY A 57 37.85 -4.24 10.60
N ARG A 58 38.92 -4.52 9.83
CA ARG A 58 39.63 -3.48 9.05
C ARG A 58 38.80 -2.77 7.96
N GLN A 59 37.57 -3.23 7.68
CA GLN A 59 36.61 -2.56 6.78
C GLN A 59 35.73 -1.54 7.50
N THR A 60 36.00 -1.24 8.77
CA THR A 60 35.28 -0.20 9.51
C THR A 60 35.70 1.19 8.99
N PRO A 61 34.75 2.05 8.57
CA PRO A 61 35.05 3.42 8.18
C PRO A 61 35.75 4.21 9.29
N GLU A 62 36.74 5.01 8.92
CA GLU A 62 37.55 5.79 9.87
C GLU A 62 36.71 6.71 10.76
N HIS A 63 35.65 7.30 10.20
CA HIS A 63 34.74 8.19 10.93
C HIS A 63 33.87 7.46 11.97
N LEU A 64 33.72 6.14 11.89
CA LEU A 64 33.03 5.33 12.90
C LEU A 64 34.02 4.82 13.95
N ASN A 65 35.16 4.30 13.51
CA ASN A 65 36.24 3.90 14.38
C ASN A 65 37.59 4.09 13.68
N PRO A 66 38.45 5.01 14.15
CA PRO A 66 39.75 5.24 13.54
C PRO A 66 40.75 4.11 13.81
N THR A 67 40.51 3.28 14.84
CA THR A 67 41.36 2.14 15.19
C THR A 67 40.56 0.85 15.41
N PRO A 68 39.97 0.27 14.34
CA PRO A 68 39.14 -0.92 14.44
C PRO A 68 39.95 -2.17 14.79
N TRP A 69 39.29 -3.23 15.26
CA TRP A 69 39.93 -4.51 15.55
C TRP A 69 40.08 -5.36 14.29
N SER A 70 41.16 -6.13 14.20
CA SER A 70 41.43 -7.03 13.06
C SER A 70 42.30 -8.20 13.50
N ALA A 71 42.47 -9.19 12.62
CA ALA A 71 43.44 -10.27 12.80
C ALA A 71 44.87 -9.73 12.92
N SER A 72 45.21 -8.67 12.19
CA SER A 72 46.50 -7.97 12.21
C SER A 72 46.33 -6.48 11.86
N ASP A 73 47.40 -5.69 11.98
CA ASP A 73 47.41 -4.23 11.76
C ASP A 73 47.48 -3.80 10.27
N ILE A 74 47.18 -4.73 9.36
CA ILE A 74 47.20 -4.48 7.91
C ILE A 74 46.03 -3.57 7.52
N GLN A 75 46.32 -2.32 7.16
CA GLN A 75 45.31 -1.35 6.76
C GLN A 75 44.71 -1.65 5.39
N LEU A 76 43.41 -1.38 5.24
CA LEU A 76 42.71 -1.41 3.96
C LEU A 76 42.90 -0.06 3.25
N THR A 77 43.53 -0.06 2.08
CA THR A 77 43.94 1.17 1.36
C THR A 77 43.09 1.47 0.10
N THR A 78 41.94 0.80 -0.05
CA THR A 78 41.02 1.03 -1.17
C THR A 78 40.13 2.27 -0.94
N ASN A 79 39.67 2.89 -2.02
CA ASN A 79 38.69 4.00 -1.98
C ASN A 79 37.30 3.58 -2.51
N VAL A 80 37.00 2.28 -2.44
CA VAL A 80 35.66 1.76 -2.75
C VAL A 80 34.64 2.45 -1.83
N ARG A 81 33.57 2.99 -2.44
CA ARG A 81 32.52 3.81 -1.81
C ARG A 81 32.97 5.17 -1.27
N LEU A 82 34.05 5.77 -1.81
CA LEU A 82 34.53 7.11 -1.39
C LEU A 82 34.79 7.19 0.13
N THR A 83 35.18 6.06 0.73
CA THR A 83 35.26 5.90 2.19
C THR A 83 36.69 5.57 2.58
N ALA A 84 37.25 6.35 3.52
CA ALA A 84 38.49 6.01 4.21
C ALA A 84 38.21 5.02 5.36
N TYR A 85 39.09 4.04 5.53
CA TYR A 85 38.98 3.00 6.55
C TYR A 85 39.98 3.24 7.69
N GLY A 86 39.55 2.97 8.92
CA GLY A 86 40.40 3.13 10.10
C GLY A 86 41.64 2.22 10.05
N LYS A 87 42.73 2.64 10.70
CA LYS A 87 43.95 1.83 10.78
C LYS A 87 43.76 0.74 11.85
N PRO A 88 43.69 -0.54 11.48
CA PRO A 88 43.30 -1.57 12.44
C PRO A 88 44.38 -1.83 13.49
N LYS A 89 43.94 -2.27 14.67
CA LYS A 89 44.78 -2.85 15.72
C LYS A 89 44.61 -4.37 15.71
N ALA A 90 45.73 -5.08 15.80
CA ALA A 90 45.71 -6.53 15.96
C ALA A 90 45.08 -6.90 17.32
N LEU A 91 44.12 -7.83 17.30
CA LEU A 91 43.57 -8.41 18.52
C LEU A 91 44.66 -9.22 19.26
N SER A 92 44.76 -9.10 20.58
CA SER A 92 45.55 -10.08 21.36
C SER A 92 44.91 -11.47 21.33
N THR A 93 45.66 -12.53 21.64
CA THR A 93 45.12 -13.91 21.69
C THR A 93 43.92 -14.02 22.63
N GLU A 94 43.95 -13.31 23.76
CA GLU A 94 42.82 -13.24 24.71
C GLU A 94 41.61 -12.49 24.12
N GLN A 95 41.85 -11.37 23.43
CA GLN A 95 40.77 -10.62 22.77
C GLN A 95 40.14 -11.36 21.60
N VAL A 96 40.84 -12.30 20.94
CA VAL A 96 40.17 -13.17 19.94
C VAL A 96 39.04 -13.96 20.61
N LYS A 97 39.25 -14.41 21.85
CA LYS A 97 38.21 -15.11 22.62
C LYS A 97 37.10 -14.15 23.07
N THR A 98 37.45 -13.07 23.77
CA THR A 98 36.43 -12.20 24.40
C THR A 98 35.72 -11.25 23.42
N GLU A 99 36.42 -10.78 22.39
CA GLU A 99 35.91 -9.78 21.44
C GLU A 99 35.45 -10.37 20.11
N VAL A 100 35.79 -11.62 19.80
CA VAL A 100 35.32 -12.29 18.59
C VAL A 100 34.44 -13.48 18.95
N VAL A 101 35.00 -14.53 19.56
CA VAL A 101 34.27 -15.77 19.82
C VAL A 101 33.02 -15.51 20.68
N ASP A 102 33.19 -14.89 21.84
CA ASP A 102 32.08 -14.65 22.77
C ASP A 102 30.98 -13.75 22.16
N ARG A 103 31.35 -12.79 21.30
CA ARG A 103 30.39 -11.89 20.65
C ARG A 103 29.55 -12.59 19.59
N PHE A 104 30.17 -13.42 18.75
CA PHE A 104 29.44 -14.25 17.78
C PHE A 104 28.52 -15.26 18.49
N VAL A 105 29.00 -15.88 19.58
CA VAL A 105 28.20 -16.81 20.39
C VAL A 105 27.00 -16.10 21.02
N TYR A 106 27.21 -14.90 21.56
CA TYR A 106 26.13 -14.09 22.12
C TYR A 106 25.07 -13.76 21.08
N ALA A 107 25.49 -13.30 19.90
CA ALA A 107 24.57 -12.95 18.82
C ALA A 107 23.80 -14.17 18.29
N ALA A 108 24.43 -15.35 18.24
CA ALA A 108 23.75 -16.59 17.86
C ALA A 108 22.68 -17.01 18.87
N LYS A 109 22.97 -16.93 20.18
CA LYS A 109 21.97 -17.13 21.25
C LYS A 109 20.81 -16.15 21.14
N TYR A 110 21.13 -14.88 20.94
CA TYR A 110 20.13 -13.84 20.79
C TYR A 110 19.21 -14.12 19.59
N ALA A 111 19.75 -14.56 18.45
CA ALA A 111 18.97 -14.94 17.28
C ALA A 111 18.06 -16.15 17.56
N TYR A 112 18.59 -17.19 18.21
CA TYR A 112 17.82 -18.38 18.63
C TYR A 112 16.66 -18.01 19.55
N GLU A 113 16.92 -17.21 20.58
CA GLU A 113 15.92 -16.76 21.56
C GLU A 113 14.85 -15.86 20.94
N CYS A 114 15.18 -15.10 19.89
CA CYS A 114 14.23 -14.28 19.13
C CYS A 114 13.44 -15.08 18.07
N GLY A 115 13.66 -16.39 17.94
CA GLY A 115 12.88 -17.26 17.05
C GLY A 115 13.33 -17.32 15.59
N PHE A 116 14.57 -16.90 15.29
CA PHE A 116 15.22 -17.21 14.01
C PHE A 116 15.49 -18.71 13.90
N ASP A 117 15.47 -19.25 12.68
CA ASP A 117 15.72 -20.67 12.41
C ASP A 117 17.23 -20.98 12.36
N GLY A 118 18.08 -19.97 12.25
CA GLY A 118 19.53 -20.15 12.26
C GLY A 118 20.35 -18.88 12.07
N ILE A 119 21.66 -19.06 11.97
CA ILE A 119 22.64 -18.03 11.63
C ILE A 119 23.52 -18.45 10.44
N GLN A 120 24.08 -17.45 9.77
CA GLN A 120 25.20 -17.61 8.85
C GLN A 120 26.39 -16.79 9.36
N LEU A 121 27.56 -17.42 9.51
CA LEU A 121 28.81 -16.72 9.81
C LEU A 121 29.36 -16.08 8.53
N HIS A 122 29.64 -14.78 8.55
CA HIS A 122 30.23 -14.11 7.39
C HIS A 122 31.76 -14.17 7.40
N ALA A 123 32.33 -15.14 6.68
CA ALA A 123 33.78 -15.35 6.51
C ALA A 123 34.23 -15.15 5.05
N ALA A 124 33.66 -14.17 4.37
CA ALA A 124 33.97 -13.83 2.98
C ALA A 124 34.26 -12.33 2.82
N HIS A 125 34.63 -11.90 1.62
CA HIS A 125 34.65 -10.50 1.18
C HIS A 125 35.51 -9.50 1.97
N GLY A 126 36.40 -9.98 2.83
CA GLY A 126 37.28 -9.15 3.64
C GLY A 126 36.75 -8.79 5.03
N TYR A 127 35.62 -9.34 5.48
CA TYR A 127 35.13 -9.20 6.86
C TYR A 127 36.02 -9.94 7.85
N LEU A 128 35.89 -9.65 9.15
CA LEU A 128 36.86 -10.07 10.18
C LEU A 128 37.22 -11.55 10.12
N LEU A 129 36.25 -12.46 9.99
CA LEU A 129 36.54 -13.90 9.94
C LEU A 129 37.37 -14.27 8.70
N SER A 130 37.12 -13.61 7.56
CA SER A 130 37.99 -13.76 6.38
C SER A 130 39.37 -13.09 6.55
N GLN A 131 39.47 -12.06 7.41
CA GLN A 131 40.76 -11.45 7.74
C GLN A 131 41.64 -12.40 8.56
N PHE A 132 41.05 -13.36 9.29
CA PHE A 132 41.79 -14.45 9.91
C PHE A 132 42.15 -15.54 8.90
N THR A 133 41.23 -15.93 8.01
CA THR A 133 41.52 -17.02 7.06
C THR A 133 42.47 -16.59 5.95
N SER A 134 42.54 -15.32 5.58
CA SER A 134 43.38 -14.83 4.48
C SER A 134 44.84 -14.61 4.91
N PRO A 135 45.83 -15.12 4.16
CA PRO A 135 47.25 -14.96 4.50
C PRO A 135 47.78 -13.55 4.18
N THR A 136 47.05 -12.74 3.40
CA THR A 136 47.45 -11.37 3.08
C THR A 136 47.12 -10.41 4.22
N THR A 137 46.11 -10.74 5.03
CA THR A 137 45.64 -9.90 6.14
C THR A 137 45.97 -10.47 7.50
N ASN A 138 46.10 -11.80 7.64
CA ASN A 138 46.54 -12.45 8.87
C ASN A 138 48.07 -12.64 8.88
N LYS A 139 48.77 -11.79 9.64
CA LYS A 139 50.22 -11.87 9.86
C LYS A 139 50.57 -12.32 11.29
N ARG A 140 49.63 -12.96 11.98
CA ARG A 140 49.83 -13.45 13.34
C ARG A 140 50.84 -14.61 13.37
N THR A 141 51.53 -14.73 14.50
CA THR A 141 52.47 -15.82 14.81
C THR A 141 52.00 -16.72 15.95
N ASP A 142 50.82 -16.43 16.52
CA ASP A 142 50.19 -17.24 17.56
C ASP A 142 49.30 -18.35 16.96
N GLN A 143 48.50 -19.01 17.80
CA GLN A 143 47.63 -20.13 17.41
C GLN A 143 46.54 -19.79 16.38
N TYR A 144 46.35 -18.51 16.05
CA TYR A 144 45.40 -18.02 15.04
C TYR A 144 46.08 -17.59 13.73
N GLY A 145 47.39 -17.82 13.56
CA GLY A 145 48.15 -17.45 12.35
C GLY A 145 49.04 -18.57 11.79
N GLY A 146 49.69 -18.30 10.66
CA GLY A 146 50.54 -19.27 9.97
C GLY A 146 49.75 -20.26 9.12
N SER A 147 49.69 -21.53 9.54
CA SER A 147 49.03 -22.61 8.77
C SER A 147 47.55 -22.31 8.52
N LEU A 148 46.97 -22.92 7.48
CA LEU A 148 45.53 -22.78 7.20
C LEU A 148 44.67 -23.28 8.36
N GLU A 149 45.07 -24.39 9.00
CA GLU A 149 44.45 -24.91 10.23
C GLU A 149 44.35 -23.86 11.33
N ASN A 150 45.45 -23.13 11.61
CA ASN A 150 45.46 -22.06 12.61
C ASN A 150 44.62 -20.86 12.18
N ARG A 151 44.71 -20.47 10.90
CA ARG A 151 43.97 -19.32 10.36
C ARG A 151 42.45 -19.50 10.40
N GLN A 152 41.95 -20.73 10.22
CA GLN A 152 40.51 -21.03 10.33
C GLN A 152 40.05 -21.37 11.75
N ARG A 153 40.97 -21.52 12.70
CA ARG A 153 40.69 -21.97 14.08
C ARG A 153 39.58 -21.16 14.77
N VAL A 154 39.57 -19.83 14.60
CA VAL A 154 38.55 -18.95 15.20
C VAL A 154 37.13 -19.29 14.75
N ILE A 155 36.94 -19.71 13.50
CA ILE A 155 35.63 -20.09 12.95
C ILE A 155 35.15 -21.39 13.60
N ILE A 156 36.06 -22.35 13.78
CA ILE A 156 35.79 -23.64 14.42
C ILE A 156 35.46 -23.45 15.91
N GLU A 157 36.19 -22.57 16.60
CA GLU A 157 35.93 -22.22 18.00
C GLU A 157 34.57 -21.53 18.19
N ILE A 158 34.18 -20.62 17.27
CA ILE A 158 32.84 -20.03 17.26
C ILE A 158 31.77 -21.11 17.10
N PHE A 159 31.93 -22.01 16.13
CA PHE A 159 30.97 -23.09 15.91
C PHE A 159 30.82 -23.98 17.15
N ASP A 160 31.93 -24.41 17.74
CA ASP A 160 31.92 -25.25 18.95
C ASP A 160 31.23 -24.57 20.12
N ALA A 161 31.53 -23.29 20.34
CA ALA A 161 30.93 -22.53 21.42
C ALA A 161 29.42 -22.31 21.20
N ILE A 162 28.98 -22.06 19.96
CA ILE A 162 27.55 -21.98 19.63
C ILE A 162 26.87 -23.33 19.86
N ARG A 163 27.44 -24.44 19.37
CA ARG A 163 26.84 -25.78 19.53
C ARG A 163 26.82 -26.30 20.96
N LYS A 164 27.77 -25.86 21.79
CA LYS A 164 27.77 -26.13 23.23
C LYS A 164 26.51 -25.56 23.89
N ASP A 165 26.08 -24.37 23.47
CA ASP A 165 24.96 -23.66 24.07
C ASP A 165 23.62 -23.91 23.34
N ILE A 166 23.68 -24.21 22.04
CA ILE A 166 22.55 -24.47 21.15
C ILE A 166 22.80 -25.81 20.44
N PRO A 167 22.47 -26.94 21.08
CA PRO A 167 22.70 -28.26 20.52
C PRO A 167 21.99 -28.44 19.17
N SER A 168 22.55 -29.27 18.29
CA SER A 168 21.96 -29.56 16.97
C SER A 168 20.54 -30.15 17.06
N SER A 169 20.20 -30.82 18.17
CA SER A 169 18.86 -31.33 18.45
C SER A 169 17.77 -30.26 18.54
N THR A 170 18.13 -28.98 18.66
CA THR A 170 17.17 -27.86 18.63
C THR A 170 16.66 -27.56 17.22
N GLY A 171 17.33 -28.08 16.18
CA GLY A 171 17.05 -27.74 14.78
C GLY A 171 17.59 -26.38 14.34
N PHE A 172 18.32 -25.66 15.19
CA PHE A 172 18.90 -24.36 14.85
C PHE A 172 20.06 -24.51 13.86
N LEU A 173 19.95 -23.84 12.71
CA LEU A 173 20.91 -23.93 11.60
C LEU A 173 22.15 -23.06 11.85
N ILE A 174 23.33 -23.58 11.56
CA ILE A 174 24.58 -22.83 11.51
C ILE A 174 25.19 -23.02 10.12
N GLY A 175 25.17 -21.95 9.34
CA GLY A 175 25.86 -21.89 8.06
C GLY A 175 27.05 -20.94 8.06
N ILE A 176 27.78 -20.93 6.96
CA ILE A 176 28.91 -20.04 6.74
C ILE A 176 28.95 -19.55 5.30
N LYS A 177 29.30 -18.28 5.12
CA LYS A 177 29.62 -17.69 3.81
C LYS A 177 31.12 -17.57 3.68
N THR A 178 31.71 -18.17 2.66
CA THR A 178 33.17 -18.23 2.48
C THR A 178 33.58 -17.89 1.05
N ASN A 179 34.81 -17.39 0.90
CA ASN A 179 35.42 -17.13 -0.40
C ASN A 179 35.85 -18.45 -1.07
N SER A 180 35.53 -18.62 -2.35
CA SER A 180 36.03 -19.70 -3.21
C SER A 180 37.43 -19.38 -3.75
N VAL A 181 37.78 -18.09 -3.85
CA VAL A 181 39.10 -17.56 -4.23
C VAL A 181 39.16 -16.04 -3.95
N GLU A 182 40.34 -15.50 -3.63
CA GLU A 182 40.52 -14.06 -3.32
C GLU A 182 41.09 -13.20 -4.46
N PHE A 183 41.40 -13.77 -5.62
CA PHE A 183 41.90 -13.08 -6.84
C PHE A 183 43.07 -12.08 -6.61
N GLN A 184 43.77 -12.20 -5.49
CA GLN A 184 44.95 -11.41 -5.13
C GLN A 184 46.19 -12.29 -5.12
N ALA A 185 47.35 -11.69 -5.43
CA ALA A 185 48.61 -12.39 -5.28
C ALA A 185 48.77 -12.80 -3.81
N GLU A 186 49.17 -14.05 -3.58
CA GLU A 186 49.31 -14.64 -2.24
C GLU A 186 48.02 -14.71 -1.42
N GLY A 187 46.83 -14.51 -2.00
CA GLY A 187 45.55 -14.67 -1.31
C GLY A 187 45.09 -16.11 -1.17
N THR A 188 43.93 -16.29 -0.52
CA THR A 188 43.26 -17.61 -0.43
C THR A 188 43.06 -18.21 -1.82
N THR A 189 43.63 -19.40 -2.03
CA THR A 189 43.56 -20.17 -3.27
C THR A 189 42.32 -21.08 -3.30
N LEU A 190 42.03 -21.69 -4.46
CA LEU A 190 40.97 -22.69 -4.57
C LEU A 190 41.25 -23.92 -3.70
N GLU A 191 42.51 -24.34 -3.56
CA GLU A 191 42.86 -25.48 -2.70
C GLU A 191 42.70 -25.13 -1.22
N ASP A 192 43.09 -23.91 -0.81
CA ASP A 192 42.77 -23.43 0.55
C ASP A 192 41.26 -23.44 0.80
N ALA A 193 40.45 -22.99 -0.18
CA ALA A 193 39.00 -23.00 -0.07
C ALA A 193 38.43 -24.41 0.07
N LYS A 194 38.95 -25.40 -0.68
CA LYS A 194 38.56 -26.81 -0.54
C LYS A 194 38.89 -27.37 0.84
N GLU A 195 40.10 -27.08 1.36
CA GLU A 195 40.52 -27.55 2.68
C GLU A 195 39.68 -26.93 3.81
N MET A 196 39.39 -25.63 3.74
CA MET A 196 38.45 -24.99 4.67
C MET A 196 37.05 -25.58 4.57
N CYS A 197 36.54 -25.79 3.36
CA CYS A 197 35.24 -26.42 3.14
C CYS A 197 35.18 -27.85 3.69
N ALA A 198 36.27 -28.61 3.59
CA ALA A 198 36.37 -29.94 4.17
C ALA A 198 36.32 -29.88 5.71
N ALA A 199 36.97 -28.88 6.31
CA ALA A 199 36.85 -28.64 7.75
C ALA A 199 35.41 -28.28 8.15
N TYR A 200 34.71 -27.45 7.37
CA TYR A 200 33.31 -27.08 7.64
C TYR A 200 32.34 -28.27 7.52
N GLU A 201 32.48 -29.11 6.49
CA GLU A 201 31.72 -30.37 6.36
C GLU A 201 31.98 -31.29 7.56
N ASN A 202 33.26 -31.54 7.89
CA ASN A 202 33.64 -32.40 9.00
C ASN A 202 33.13 -31.89 10.34
N LYS A 203 33.01 -30.56 10.48
CA LYS A 203 32.50 -29.93 11.70
C LYS A 203 30.98 -30.04 11.83
N GLY A 204 30.27 -30.19 10.71
CA GLY A 204 28.81 -30.29 10.67
C GLY A 204 28.10 -28.94 10.51
N PHE A 205 28.66 -28.04 9.69
CA PHE A 205 27.89 -26.89 9.22
C PHE A 205 26.68 -27.35 8.41
N ASP A 206 25.51 -26.75 8.64
CA ASP A 206 24.27 -27.16 7.98
C ASP A 206 24.25 -26.71 6.51
N PHE A 207 24.81 -25.53 6.22
CA PHE A 207 24.96 -25.03 4.86
C PHE A 207 26.20 -24.15 4.68
N VAL A 208 26.70 -24.08 3.46
CA VAL A 208 27.80 -23.19 3.05
C VAL A 208 27.34 -22.37 1.85
N GLU A 209 27.54 -21.05 1.89
CA GLU A 209 27.36 -20.17 0.74
C GLU A 209 28.71 -19.81 0.14
N LEU A 210 28.94 -20.23 -1.11
CA LEU A 210 30.14 -19.91 -1.85
C LEU A 210 30.00 -18.56 -2.55
N SER A 211 31.02 -17.71 -2.39
CA SER A 211 31.16 -16.43 -3.07
C SER A 211 32.65 -16.15 -3.37
N GLY A 212 33.03 -14.99 -3.88
CA GLY A 212 34.45 -14.67 -4.13
C GLY A 212 34.76 -13.18 -4.13
N GLY A 213 36.06 -12.86 -4.08
CA GLY A 213 36.61 -11.51 -4.11
C GLY A 213 36.82 -10.83 -2.75
N THR A 214 37.49 -9.66 -2.75
CA THR A 214 37.72 -8.79 -1.57
C THR A 214 37.51 -7.32 -1.94
N TYR A 215 37.55 -6.40 -0.97
CA TYR A 215 37.45 -4.95 -1.25
C TYR A 215 38.68 -4.35 -1.96
N GLU A 216 39.82 -5.04 -1.92
CA GLU A 216 41.08 -4.61 -2.57
C GLU A 216 41.16 -5.07 -4.03
N LYS A 217 40.64 -6.26 -4.29
CA LYS A 217 40.36 -6.75 -5.63
C LYS A 217 38.95 -7.29 -5.63
N LEU A 218 38.01 -6.39 -5.91
CA LEU A 218 36.63 -6.79 -6.16
C LEU A 218 36.67 -7.76 -7.33
N SER A 219 36.17 -8.97 -7.14
CA SER A 219 36.06 -10.00 -8.20
C SER A 219 35.13 -9.60 -9.35
N TRP A 220 34.79 -8.32 -9.50
CA TRP A 220 33.76 -7.83 -10.40
C TRP A 220 34.33 -6.91 -11.48
N THR A 221 35.61 -6.51 -11.37
CA THR A 221 36.35 -5.80 -12.41
C THR A 221 37.13 -6.80 -13.26
N TYR A 222 36.43 -7.63 -14.06
CA TYR A 222 37.08 -8.49 -15.04
C TYR A 222 37.38 -7.73 -16.34
N GLU A 223 38.62 -7.86 -16.83
CA GLU A 223 39.10 -7.28 -18.09
C GLU A 223 38.71 -8.10 -19.34
N ARG A 224 38.19 -9.33 -19.19
CA ARG A 224 37.80 -10.19 -20.33
C ARG A 224 36.31 -10.08 -20.66
N GLU A 225 36.01 -9.73 -21.90
CA GLU A 225 34.64 -9.53 -22.44
C GLU A 225 33.76 -10.80 -22.33
N SER A 226 34.35 -12.00 -22.43
CA SER A 226 33.64 -13.28 -22.32
C SER A 226 33.10 -13.57 -20.92
N THR A 227 33.73 -13.04 -19.87
CA THR A 227 33.32 -13.21 -18.47
C THR A 227 32.26 -12.19 -18.07
N ARG A 228 32.25 -11.00 -18.68
CA ARG A 228 31.18 -9.98 -18.51
C ARG A 228 29.82 -10.44 -19.04
N LYS A 229 29.79 -11.39 -19.98
CA LYS A 229 28.56 -11.89 -20.62
C LYS A 229 27.93 -13.12 -19.93
N ARG A 230 28.55 -13.73 -18.92
CA ARG A 230 28.03 -14.94 -18.25
C ARG A 230 27.42 -14.62 -16.89
N GLU A 231 26.18 -15.02 -16.68
CA GLU A 231 25.60 -15.18 -15.34
C GLU A 231 26.35 -16.27 -14.57
N ALA A 232 26.26 -16.27 -13.23
CA ALA A 232 26.80 -17.33 -12.38
C ALA A 232 28.35 -17.39 -12.36
N PHE A 233 28.99 -16.28 -11.98
CA PHE A 233 30.44 -16.05 -12.03
C PHE A 233 31.32 -17.09 -11.32
N PHE A 234 30.76 -17.84 -10.38
CA PHE A 234 31.52 -18.77 -9.52
C PHE A 234 31.21 -20.25 -9.77
N VAL A 235 30.42 -20.59 -10.80
CA VAL A 235 30.03 -21.98 -11.07
C VAL A 235 31.24 -22.89 -11.24
N GLU A 236 32.26 -22.48 -11.99
CA GLU A 236 33.46 -23.31 -12.23
C GLU A 236 34.27 -23.59 -10.94
N PHE A 237 34.25 -22.67 -9.98
CA PHE A 237 34.85 -22.89 -8.66
C PHE A 237 33.95 -23.77 -7.79
N ALA A 238 32.64 -23.53 -7.83
CA ALA A 238 31.66 -24.30 -7.08
C ALA A 238 31.62 -25.76 -7.53
N GLU A 239 31.73 -26.06 -8.82
CA GLU A 239 31.84 -27.44 -9.37
C GLU A 239 33.04 -28.19 -8.78
N GLN A 240 34.13 -27.49 -8.45
CA GLN A 240 35.33 -28.09 -7.87
C GLN A 240 35.27 -28.22 -6.34
N ILE A 241 34.53 -27.35 -5.66
CA ILE A 241 34.40 -27.35 -4.20
C ILE A 241 33.23 -28.24 -3.76
N ARG A 242 32.10 -28.23 -4.48
CA ARG A 242 30.87 -28.95 -4.15
C ARG A 242 31.07 -30.44 -3.82
N PRO A 243 31.97 -31.19 -4.49
CA PRO A 243 32.23 -32.60 -4.17
C PRO A 243 32.79 -32.85 -2.76
N VAL A 244 33.36 -31.83 -2.09
CA VAL A 244 33.83 -31.92 -0.71
C VAL A 244 32.66 -32.18 0.25
N PHE A 245 31.49 -31.63 -0.05
CA PHE A 245 30.33 -31.67 0.83
C PHE A 245 29.45 -32.89 0.57
N LYS A 246 29.08 -33.60 1.64
CA LYS A 246 28.20 -34.78 1.59
C LYS A 246 26.88 -34.51 2.30
N ASN A 247 26.96 -33.88 3.46
CA ASN A 247 25.82 -33.58 4.31
C ASN A 247 25.47 -32.10 4.29
N THR A 248 26.47 -31.21 4.18
CA THR A 248 26.26 -29.77 4.13
C THR A 248 25.62 -29.33 2.81
N ILE A 249 24.60 -28.47 2.89
CA ILE A 249 23.96 -27.91 1.69
C ILE A 249 24.79 -26.75 1.14
N VAL A 250 25.17 -26.81 -0.13
CA VAL A 250 25.92 -25.73 -0.79
C VAL A 250 24.96 -24.79 -1.50
N TYR A 251 25.03 -23.51 -1.12
CA TYR A 251 24.42 -22.38 -1.84
C TYR A 251 25.47 -21.66 -2.69
N LEU A 252 25.05 -21.13 -3.84
CA LEU A 252 25.90 -20.33 -4.71
C LEU A 252 25.28 -18.96 -4.97
N THR A 253 26.05 -17.90 -4.69
CA THR A 253 25.66 -16.52 -4.96
C THR A 253 26.65 -15.86 -5.91
N GLY A 254 26.17 -15.43 -7.08
CA GLY A 254 27.04 -14.85 -8.09
C GLY A 254 26.31 -14.39 -9.35
N GLY A 255 25.32 -13.50 -9.21
CA GLY A 255 24.71 -12.82 -10.37
C GLY A 255 23.71 -13.63 -11.19
N PHE A 256 23.08 -14.64 -10.60
CA PHE A 256 21.95 -15.35 -11.24
C PHE A 256 20.79 -14.39 -11.54
N ARG A 257 20.26 -14.44 -12.76
CA ARG A 257 19.06 -13.68 -13.15
C ARG A 257 18.04 -14.54 -13.90
N THR A 258 18.51 -15.46 -14.74
CA THR A 258 17.65 -16.34 -15.53
C THR A 258 17.37 -17.68 -14.82
N ALA A 259 16.16 -18.20 -15.00
CA ALA A 259 15.79 -19.52 -14.51
C ALA A 259 16.67 -20.62 -15.13
N SER A 260 17.05 -20.48 -16.41
CA SER A 260 17.95 -21.42 -17.09
C SER A 260 19.32 -21.50 -16.41
N ALA A 261 19.96 -20.37 -16.09
CA ALA A 261 21.26 -20.38 -15.42
C ALA A 261 21.18 -21.03 -14.02
N MET A 262 20.08 -20.78 -13.29
CA MET A 262 19.84 -21.39 -11.98
C MET A 262 19.66 -22.91 -12.09
N VAL A 263 18.84 -23.37 -13.04
CA VAL A 263 18.61 -24.79 -13.32
C VAL A 263 19.91 -25.48 -13.77
N ASP A 264 20.66 -24.86 -14.66
CA ASP A 264 21.94 -25.39 -15.16
C ASP A 264 22.96 -25.59 -14.04
N ALA A 265 23.06 -24.62 -13.11
CA ALA A 265 23.98 -24.72 -11.97
C ALA A 265 23.62 -25.88 -11.03
N ILE A 266 22.31 -26.12 -10.81
CA ILE A 266 21.83 -27.26 -10.01
C ILE A 266 22.05 -28.58 -10.78
N ALA A 267 21.69 -28.62 -12.06
CA ALA A 267 21.79 -29.82 -12.90
C ALA A 267 23.23 -30.31 -13.08
N LYS A 268 24.19 -29.39 -13.13
CA LYS A 268 25.63 -29.70 -13.16
C LYS A 268 26.21 -30.09 -11.79
N ASN A 269 25.38 -30.12 -10.75
CA ASN A 269 25.80 -30.36 -9.38
C ASN A 269 26.89 -29.36 -8.94
N ALA A 270 26.79 -28.10 -9.36
CA ALA A 270 27.65 -27.03 -8.85
C ALA A 270 27.16 -26.54 -7.47
N THR A 271 25.85 -26.64 -7.22
CA THR A 271 25.19 -26.17 -6.00
C THR A 271 23.85 -26.87 -5.80
N GLN A 272 23.32 -26.87 -4.56
CA GLN A 272 21.96 -27.33 -4.26
C GLN A 272 21.00 -26.14 -4.02
N GLY A 273 21.53 -24.94 -3.80
CA GLY A 273 20.74 -23.76 -3.48
C GLY A 273 21.23 -22.53 -4.23
N ILE A 274 20.30 -21.69 -4.69
CA ILE A 274 20.63 -20.45 -5.41
C ILE A 274 20.46 -19.27 -4.48
N GLY A 275 21.50 -18.44 -4.36
CA GLY A 275 21.44 -17.17 -3.67
C GLY A 275 21.11 -16.02 -4.62
N LEU A 276 20.07 -15.25 -4.30
CA LEU A 276 19.62 -14.07 -5.04
C LEU A 276 19.79 -12.82 -4.18
N GLY A 277 20.53 -11.84 -4.68
CA GLY A 277 20.75 -10.55 -4.02
C GLY A 277 20.01 -9.41 -4.73
N ARG A 278 20.69 -8.65 -5.58
CA ARG A 278 20.11 -7.50 -6.31
C ARG A 278 18.78 -7.78 -7.03
N PRO A 279 18.57 -8.92 -7.72
CA PRO A 279 17.29 -9.18 -8.40
C PRO A 279 16.08 -9.13 -7.46
N VAL A 280 16.22 -9.63 -6.21
CA VAL A 280 15.09 -9.66 -5.26
C VAL A 280 14.82 -8.32 -4.60
N THR A 281 15.69 -7.31 -4.77
CA THR A 281 15.37 -5.94 -4.34
C THR A 281 14.40 -5.25 -5.29
N ALA A 282 14.46 -5.58 -6.58
CA ALA A 282 13.51 -5.11 -7.58
C ALA A 282 12.23 -5.96 -7.64
N GLU A 283 12.37 -7.27 -7.44
CA GLU A 283 11.28 -8.25 -7.49
C GLU A 283 11.32 -9.22 -6.29
N PRO A 284 10.72 -8.85 -5.13
CA PRO A 284 10.78 -9.68 -3.92
C PRO A 284 10.10 -11.05 -4.07
N ASP A 285 9.12 -11.14 -4.98
CA ASP A 285 8.39 -12.36 -5.29
C ASP A 285 9.02 -13.17 -6.43
N LEU A 286 10.20 -12.79 -6.92
CA LEU A 286 10.94 -13.48 -7.98
C LEU A 286 11.07 -15.00 -7.75
N PRO A 287 11.46 -15.50 -6.56
CA PRO A 287 11.53 -16.94 -6.34
C PRO A 287 10.18 -17.64 -6.55
N LYS A 288 9.07 -17.03 -6.11
CA LYS A 288 7.73 -17.57 -6.26
C LYS A 288 7.32 -17.63 -7.73
N LYS A 289 7.59 -16.57 -8.50
CA LYS A 289 7.28 -16.51 -9.93
C LYS A 289 8.10 -17.52 -10.75
N ILE A 290 9.40 -17.70 -10.45
CA ILE A 290 10.25 -18.70 -11.11
C ILE A 290 9.74 -20.12 -10.80
N LEU A 291 9.46 -20.42 -9.52
CA LEU A 291 8.96 -21.75 -9.12
C LEU A 291 7.59 -22.08 -9.71
N ALA A 292 6.74 -21.07 -9.93
CA ALA A 292 5.46 -21.24 -10.61
C ALA A 292 5.58 -21.42 -12.14
N GLY A 293 6.79 -21.29 -12.70
CA GLY A 293 7.02 -21.31 -14.15
C GLY A 293 6.48 -20.09 -14.90
N GLY A 294 6.08 -19.03 -14.17
CA GLY A 294 5.43 -17.85 -14.75
C GLY A 294 6.37 -16.86 -15.42
N ILE A 295 7.68 -16.95 -15.14
CA ILE A 295 8.73 -16.12 -15.75
C ILE A 295 10.01 -16.92 -15.95
N HIS A 296 10.82 -16.51 -16.92
CA HIS A 296 12.10 -17.14 -17.25
C HIS A 296 13.34 -16.35 -16.78
N SER A 297 13.14 -15.11 -16.31
CA SER A 297 14.21 -14.24 -15.84
C SER A 297 13.66 -13.18 -14.88
N ALA A 298 14.53 -12.69 -13.99
CA ALA A 298 14.33 -11.43 -13.31
C ALA A 298 14.23 -10.26 -14.31
N VAL A 299 13.54 -9.19 -13.91
CA VAL A 299 13.46 -7.92 -14.62
C VAL A 299 14.87 -7.41 -14.91
N GLN A 300 15.07 -6.98 -16.15
CA GLN A 300 16.31 -6.40 -16.60
C GLN A 300 16.29 -4.89 -16.31
N ASP A 301 17.11 -4.44 -15.35
CA ASP A 301 17.23 -3.01 -15.10
C ASP A 301 17.89 -2.32 -16.30
N LEU A 302 17.42 -1.11 -16.63
CA LEU A 302 18.04 -0.24 -17.65
C LEU A 302 19.38 0.37 -17.19
N LEU A 303 19.75 0.16 -15.92
CA LEU A 303 21.06 0.54 -15.41
C LEU A 303 22.13 -0.37 -16.01
N ASP A 304 23.30 0.21 -16.32
CA ASP A 304 24.46 -0.58 -16.70
C ASP A 304 24.80 -1.53 -15.55
N GLN A 305 24.66 -2.83 -15.82
CA GLN A 305 24.88 -3.90 -14.86
C GLN A 305 26.35 -4.02 -14.43
N ASN A 306 27.26 -3.43 -15.21
CA ASN A 306 28.68 -3.31 -14.88
C ASN A 306 28.97 -2.09 -14.00
N ASP A 307 28.05 -1.12 -13.90
CA ASP A 307 28.16 0.01 -12.97
C ASP A 307 27.68 -0.43 -11.57
N MET A 308 28.60 -1.07 -10.86
CA MET A 308 28.35 -1.62 -9.53
C MET A 308 27.90 -0.56 -8.51
N ILE A 309 28.43 0.65 -8.60
CA ILE A 309 28.06 1.73 -7.66
C ILE A 309 26.58 2.08 -7.86
N LYS A 310 26.17 2.33 -9.11
CA LYS A 310 24.77 2.65 -9.40
C LYS A 310 23.83 1.50 -9.05
N THR A 311 24.18 0.27 -9.41
CA THR A 311 23.30 -0.88 -9.12
C THR A 311 23.17 -1.17 -7.63
N VAL A 312 24.23 -1.00 -6.83
CA VAL A 312 24.17 -1.13 -5.37
C VAL A 312 23.32 -0.02 -4.75
N LEU A 313 23.49 1.24 -5.19
CA LEU A 313 22.67 2.36 -4.71
C LEU A 313 21.19 2.18 -5.08
N ALA A 314 20.91 1.71 -6.30
CA ALA A 314 19.55 1.41 -6.73
C ALA A 314 18.90 0.31 -5.89
N SER A 315 19.60 -0.79 -5.63
CA SER A 315 19.12 -1.84 -4.72
C SER A 315 18.90 -1.31 -3.30
N GLY A 316 19.76 -0.44 -2.80
CA GLY A 316 19.57 0.24 -1.51
C GLY A 316 18.30 1.08 -1.46
N ALA A 317 18.05 1.88 -2.49
CA ALA A 317 16.82 2.67 -2.62
C ALA A 317 15.57 1.79 -2.72
N GLN A 318 15.62 0.70 -3.49
CA GLN A 318 14.53 -0.26 -3.59
C GLN A 318 14.25 -0.93 -2.24
N MET A 319 15.27 -1.38 -1.51
CA MET A 319 15.11 -1.92 -0.15
C MET A 319 14.52 -0.90 0.81
N GLN A 320 14.94 0.37 0.71
CA GLN A 320 14.34 1.44 1.50
C GLN A 320 12.87 1.67 1.12
N GLN A 321 12.49 1.61 -0.16
CA GLN A 321 11.11 1.71 -0.61
C GLN A 321 10.25 0.56 -0.08
N MET A 322 10.75 -0.68 -0.15
CA MET A 322 10.11 -1.85 0.44
C MET A 322 9.94 -1.71 1.96
N GLY A 323 10.97 -1.21 2.64
CA GLY A 323 10.94 -0.97 4.09
C GLY A 323 10.05 0.19 4.52
N ARG A 324 9.86 1.21 3.66
CA ARG A 324 8.93 2.34 3.88
C ARG A 324 7.48 1.93 3.71
N THR A 325 7.20 0.78 3.11
CA THR A 325 5.84 0.27 2.91
C THR A 325 5.29 -0.46 4.13
N SER A 326 5.77 -0.15 5.35
CA SER A 326 4.84 -0.15 6.48
C SER A 326 3.84 0.97 6.20
N VAL A 327 2.65 0.57 5.75
CA VAL A 327 1.42 1.36 5.63
C VAL A 327 1.47 2.60 6.55
N GLN A 328 1.95 3.75 6.08
CA GLN A 328 1.59 5.01 6.73
C GLN A 328 0.11 5.18 6.40
N SER A 329 -0.68 4.80 7.40
CA SER A 329 -2.09 4.49 7.41
C SER A 329 -2.95 5.59 6.79
N ALA A 330 -3.84 5.18 5.89
CA ALA A 330 -4.99 5.97 5.48
C ALA A 330 -6.23 5.43 6.22
N GLY A 331 -6.17 5.38 7.55
CA GLY A 331 -7.31 5.02 8.38
C GLY A 331 -7.26 5.75 9.72
N GLY A 332 -8.38 6.35 10.10
CA GLY A 332 -8.55 6.97 11.41
C GLY A 332 -8.94 5.94 12.47
N ASN A 333 -8.73 6.32 13.74
CA ASN A 333 -9.10 5.59 14.96
C ASN A 333 -8.98 4.06 14.91
N GLY A 334 -7.75 3.57 14.73
CA GLY A 334 -7.39 2.16 14.98
C GLY A 334 -7.75 1.16 13.86
N LYS A 335 -8.34 1.63 12.75
CA LYS A 335 -8.52 0.85 11.52
C LYS A 335 -7.51 1.32 10.48
N GLU A 336 -6.92 0.39 9.73
CA GLU A 336 -5.95 0.71 8.68
C GLU A 336 -6.49 0.30 7.31
N ALA A 337 -6.56 1.25 6.37
CA ALA A 337 -6.82 0.91 4.98
C ALA A 337 -5.59 0.21 4.37
N GLN A 338 -5.81 -0.91 3.69
CA GLN A 338 -4.74 -1.73 3.10
C GLN A 338 -3.92 -1.02 2.00
N ASN A 339 -4.46 0.07 1.42
CA ASN A 339 -3.76 0.94 0.47
C ASN A 339 -4.44 2.31 0.38
N ARG A 340 -3.93 3.19 -0.49
CA ARG A 340 -4.35 4.60 -0.62
C ARG A 340 -5.57 4.81 -1.51
N PHE A 341 -6.17 3.77 -2.09
CA PHE A 341 -7.32 3.91 -2.99
C PHE A 341 -8.65 3.90 -2.24
N LEU A 342 -9.47 4.91 -2.50
CA LEU A 342 -10.85 5.02 -2.05
C LEU A 342 -11.79 4.91 -3.24
N LYS A 343 -12.77 4.00 -3.18
CA LYS A 343 -13.92 4.06 -4.10
C LYS A 343 -14.81 5.19 -3.62
N ALA A 344 -14.89 6.26 -4.39
CA ALA A 344 -15.70 7.42 -4.06
C ALA A 344 -17.19 7.09 -4.24
N ALA A 345 -18.06 7.79 -3.52
CA ALA A 345 -19.49 7.58 -3.64
C ALA A 345 -20.02 7.88 -5.05
N LEU A 346 -20.88 6.99 -5.55
CA LEU A 346 -21.52 7.07 -6.86
C LEU A 346 -22.99 6.63 -6.70
N THR A 347 -23.95 7.52 -6.98
CA THR A 347 -25.39 7.17 -6.92
C THR A 347 -25.71 6.09 -7.96
N GLU A 348 -26.23 4.95 -7.50
CA GLU A 348 -26.51 3.76 -8.31
C GLU A 348 -27.95 3.73 -8.84
N ARG A 349 -28.91 4.20 -8.04
CA ARG A 349 -30.36 4.28 -8.36
C ARG A 349 -31.07 2.94 -8.62
N VAL A 350 -30.54 1.86 -8.07
CA VAL A 350 -31.07 0.50 -8.27
C VAL A 350 -31.56 -0.17 -6.97
N SER A 351 -31.78 0.61 -5.91
CA SER A 351 -32.53 0.13 -4.73
C SER A 351 -34.04 0.14 -5.00
N THR A 352 -34.80 -0.55 -4.16
CA THR A 352 -36.27 -0.58 -4.28
C THR A 352 -36.88 0.83 -4.16
N TYR A 353 -37.99 1.05 -4.86
CA TYR A 353 -38.77 2.27 -4.76
C TYR A 353 -40.24 1.92 -4.96
N ASP A 354 -41.08 2.27 -3.99
CA ASP A 354 -42.50 1.90 -3.94
C ASP A 354 -43.32 3.12 -3.52
N PRO A 355 -43.83 3.94 -4.46
CA PRO A 355 -44.48 5.20 -4.14
C PRO A 355 -45.70 5.04 -3.22
N GLU A 356 -46.31 3.85 -3.15
CA GLU A 356 -47.48 3.56 -2.31
C GLU A 356 -47.09 3.13 -0.89
N ASN A 357 -45.86 2.62 -0.69
CA ASN A 357 -45.36 2.21 0.61
C ASN A 357 -43.91 2.67 0.86
N PRO A 358 -43.72 3.88 1.42
CA PRO A 358 -42.39 4.43 1.73
C PRO A 358 -41.50 3.55 2.61
N LYS A 359 -42.07 2.66 3.43
CA LYS A 359 -41.28 1.71 4.25
C LYS A 359 -40.49 0.70 3.39
N ASN A 360 -40.97 0.43 2.18
CA ASN A 360 -40.33 -0.46 1.21
C ASN A 360 -39.30 0.26 0.33
N HIS A 361 -39.09 1.57 0.51
CA HIS A 361 -38.07 2.30 -0.25
C HIS A 361 -36.66 1.92 0.21
N GLY A 362 -35.72 1.96 -0.73
CA GLY A 362 -34.30 1.96 -0.45
C GLY A 362 -33.75 0.68 0.15
N LEU A 363 -34.42 -0.47 -0.05
CA LEU A 363 -33.82 -1.77 0.24
C LEU A 363 -32.75 -2.06 -0.82
N PRO A 364 -31.53 -2.44 -0.42
CA PRO A 364 -30.49 -2.87 -1.35
C PRO A 364 -30.97 -4.08 -2.15
N THR A 365 -30.90 -4.00 -3.47
CA THR A 365 -31.22 -5.13 -4.36
C THR A 365 -30.00 -6.02 -4.57
N ASP A 366 -30.19 -7.22 -5.13
CA ASP A 366 -29.07 -8.07 -5.56
C ASP A 366 -28.12 -7.35 -6.53
N SER A 367 -28.64 -6.40 -7.32
CA SER A 367 -27.82 -5.55 -8.20
C SER A 367 -26.82 -4.71 -7.42
N ILE A 368 -27.23 -4.10 -6.30
CA ILE A 368 -26.32 -3.40 -5.38
C ILE A 368 -25.31 -4.39 -4.80
N LEU A 369 -25.76 -5.53 -4.26
CA LEU A 369 -24.86 -6.48 -3.62
C LEU A 369 -23.79 -7.00 -4.59
N ASN A 370 -24.16 -7.30 -5.83
CA ASN A 370 -23.23 -7.74 -6.89
C ASN A 370 -22.25 -6.64 -7.32
N LEU A 371 -22.71 -5.39 -7.38
CA LEU A 371 -21.87 -4.24 -7.67
C LEU A 371 -20.72 -4.14 -6.65
N TYR A 372 -21.07 -4.21 -5.37
CA TYR A 372 -20.11 -4.11 -4.29
C TYR A 372 -19.29 -5.39 -4.08
N ASP A 373 -19.80 -6.55 -4.48
CA ASP A 373 -19.02 -7.80 -4.56
C ASP A 373 -17.83 -7.65 -5.54
N LYS A 374 -18.05 -6.96 -6.67
CA LYS A 374 -16.99 -6.70 -7.66
C LYS A 374 -15.99 -5.64 -7.18
N TRP A 375 -16.46 -4.52 -6.62
CA TRP A 375 -15.53 -3.54 -6.02
C TRP A 375 -14.80 -4.07 -4.79
N GLY A 376 -15.44 -4.90 -3.97
CA GLY A 376 -14.82 -5.55 -2.82
C GLY A 376 -13.74 -6.58 -3.19
N ASN A 377 -13.62 -6.94 -4.46
CA ASN A 377 -12.52 -7.74 -5.01
C ASN A 377 -11.57 -6.91 -5.90
N GLY A 378 -11.68 -5.57 -5.87
CA GLY A 378 -10.96 -4.63 -6.71
C GLY A 378 -9.64 -4.09 -6.14
N LYS A 379 -9.26 -4.52 -4.92
CA LYS A 379 -8.12 -4.04 -4.12
C LYS A 379 -8.19 -2.58 -3.71
N PHE A 380 -9.35 -2.11 -3.28
CA PHE A 380 -9.47 -0.80 -2.63
C PHE A 380 -9.01 -0.85 -1.17
N GLY A 381 -8.44 0.26 -0.68
CA GLY A 381 -8.19 0.46 0.75
C GLY A 381 -9.47 0.78 1.52
N MET A 382 -10.35 1.56 0.90
CA MET A 382 -11.66 1.95 1.44
C MET A 382 -12.70 1.98 0.32
N ILE A 383 -13.93 1.55 0.61
CA ILE A 383 -15.04 1.61 -0.32
C ILE A 383 -16.20 2.35 0.34
N LEU A 384 -16.57 3.48 -0.26
CA LEU A 384 -17.78 4.21 0.10
C LEU A 384 -18.99 3.62 -0.64
N THR A 385 -20.13 3.52 0.04
CA THR A 385 -21.41 3.32 -0.66
C THR A 385 -21.70 4.50 -1.62
N GLY A 386 -22.72 4.37 -2.48
CA GLY A 386 -23.37 5.53 -3.08
C GLY A 386 -24.15 6.31 -2.02
N ASN A 387 -25.00 7.23 -2.47
CA ASN A 387 -25.85 7.99 -1.55
C ASN A 387 -26.80 7.05 -0.80
N VAL A 388 -26.64 6.98 0.53
CA VAL A 388 -27.60 6.38 1.44
C VAL A 388 -28.33 7.51 2.17
N LEU A 389 -29.62 7.64 1.92
CA LEU A 389 -30.42 8.76 2.43
C LEU A 389 -30.85 8.47 3.86
N VAL A 390 -30.84 9.49 4.70
CA VAL A 390 -31.31 9.41 6.10
C VAL A 390 -32.81 9.73 6.23
N ASP A 391 -33.45 10.15 5.15
CA ASP A 391 -34.86 10.52 5.09
C ASP A 391 -35.55 9.85 3.90
N PRO A 392 -36.76 9.28 4.07
CA PRO A 392 -37.44 8.54 2.99
C PRO A 392 -38.20 9.44 2.00
N THR A 393 -38.25 10.76 2.23
CA THR A 393 -39.04 11.71 1.43
C THR A 393 -38.18 12.76 0.71
N ASN A 394 -37.07 13.17 1.32
CA ASN A 394 -36.14 14.17 0.83
C ASN A 394 -34.95 13.51 0.09
N LEU A 395 -35.28 12.81 -0.99
CA LEU A 395 -34.33 11.99 -1.75
C LEU A 395 -33.57 12.80 -2.78
N GLU A 396 -32.37 12.36 -3.12
CA GLU A 396 -31.66 12.83 -4.32
C GLU A 396 -32.28 12.25 -5.60
N SER A 397 -32.74 11.00 -5.53
CA SER A 397 -33.42 10.28 -6.59
C SER A 397 -34.25 9.12 -6.06
N ALA A 398 -35.31 8.74 -6.79
CA ALA A 398 -35.93 7.44 -6.62
C ALA A 398 -34.89 6.33 -6.86
N GLY A 399 -34.92 5.28 -6.03
CA GLY A 399 -33.99 4.15 -6.08
C GLY A 399 -32.66 4.36 -5.35
N ASN A 400 -32.49 5.44 -4.58
CA ASN A 400 -31.40 5.47 -3.60
C ASN A 400 -31.66 4.48 -2.46
N ALA A 401 -30.60 3.99 -1.83
CA ALA A 401 -30.71 3.24 -0.58
C ALA A 401 -31.05 4.21 0.57
N ILE A 402 -31.75 3.73 1.60
CA ILE A 402 -32.24 4.58 2.68
C ILE A 402 -32.09 3.86 4.02
N ILE A 403 -31.58 4.56 5.02
CA ILE A 403 -31.56 4.12 6.43
C ILE A 403 -32.35 5.15 7.24
N PHE A 404 -33.46 4.71 7.84
CA PHE A 404 -34.34 5.55 8.65
C PHE A 404 -35.07 4.67 9.67
N GLU A 405 -35.41 5.26 10.82
CA GLU A 405 -35.95 4.53 11.97
C GLU A 405 -37.29 3.87 11.68
N GLU A 406 -38.19 4.59 11.00
CA GLU A 406 -39.55 4.15 10.74
C GLU A 406 -39.64 2.98 9.74
N GLY A 407 -38.55 2.74 8.99
CA GLY A 407 -38.39 1.68 8.00
C GLY A 407 -37.43 0.57 8.42
N ASP A 408 -36.94 0.57 9.65
CA ASP A 408 -36.05 -0.48 10.15
C ASP A 408 -36.79 -1.82 10.27
N SER A 409 -36.16 -2.88 9.76
CA SER A 409 -36.69 -4.22 9.75
C SER A 409 -35.53 -5.24 9.74
N ALA A 410 -35.82 -6.48 10.14
CA ALA A 410 -34.85 -7.56 10.07
C ALA A 410 -34.32 -7.77 8.63
N GLU A 411 -35.18 -7.61 7.63
CA GLU A 411 -34.79 -7.70 6.21
C GLU A 411 -33.83 -6.58 5.82
N ARG A 412 -34.14 -5.32 6.16
CA ARG A 412 -33.26 -4.18 5.87
C ARG A 412 -31.90 -4.37 6.52
N ARG A 413 -31.87 -4.73 7.81
CA ARG A 413 -30.62 -5.02 8.54
C ARG A 413 -29.82 -6.13 7.86
N ALA A 414 -30.47 -7.23 7.48
CA ALA A 414 -29.80 -8.34 6.80
C ALA A 414 -29.20 -7.93 5.45
N LEU A 415 -29.91 -7.14 4.65
CA LEU A 415 -29.42 -6.65 3.35
C LEU A 415 -28.23 -5.70 3.51
N PHE A 416 -28.27 -4.78 4.47
CA PHE A 416 -27.15 -3.88 4.76
C PHE A 416 -25.94 -4.62 5.34
N SER A 417 -26.14 -5.62 6.20
CA SER A 417 -25.04 -6.47 6.66
C SER A 417 -24.38 -7.23 5.51
N LYS A 418 -25.18 -7.81 4.62
CA LYS A 418 -24.67 -8.49 3.42
C LYS A 418 -23.91 -7.53 2.50
N TRP A 419 -24.35 -6.27 2.42
CA TRP A 419 -23.63 -5.23 1.67
C TRP A 419 -22.26 -4.93 2.30
N ALA A 420 -22.18 -4.76 3.62
CA ALA A 420 -20.90 -4.59 4.32
C ALA A 420 -19.95 -5.78 4.08
N GLU A 421 -20.46 -7.01 4.13
CA GLU A 421 -19.68 -8.23 3.81
C GLU A 421 -19.16 -8.23 2.36
N LYS A 422 -19.97 -7.78 1.40
CA LYS A 422 -19.57 -7.68 -0.01
C LYS A 422 -18.48 -6.66 -0.25
N ILE A 423 -18.46 -5.58 0.52
CA ILE A 423 -17.38 -4.59 0.46
C ILE A 423 -16.06 -5.18 0.97
N LYS A 424 -16.10 -5.96 2.05
CA LYS A 424 -14.91 -6.42 2.78
C LYS A 424 -14.23 -7.65 2.20
N GLN A 425 -14.60 -8.10 1.00
CA GLN A 425 -14.14 -9.39 0.43
C GLN A 425 -12.61 -9.51 0.36
N ASP A 426 -11.91 -8.41 0.07
CA ASP A 426 -10.44 -8.39 -0.02
C ASP A 426 -9.76 -7.51 1.04
N GLY A 427 -10.48 -7.13 2.10
CA GLY A 427 -9.95 -6.34 3.22
C GLY A 427 -10.16 -4.83 3.15
N ALA A 428 -10.94 -4.31 2.18
CA ALA A 428 -11.32 -2.90 2.14
C ALA A 428 -12.16 -2.49 3.37
N LEU A 429 -11.95 -1.27 3.87
CA LEU A 429 -12.83 -0.66 4.87
C LEU A 429 -14.19 -0.32 4.24
N ALA A 430 -15.29 -0.72 4.89
CA ALA A 430 -16.65 -0.47 4.42
C ALA A 430 -17.25 0.77 5.08
N VAL A 431 -17.53 1.82 4.32
CA VAL A 431 -18.04 3.09 4.85
C VAL A 431 -19.32 3.50 4.12
N VAL A 432 -20.36 3.88 4.87
CA VAL A 432 -21.63 4.35 4.31
C VAL A 432 -21.57 5.86 4.11
N GLN A 433 -21.79 6.36 2.89
CA GLN A 433 -22.00 7.79 2.69
C GLN A 433 -23.45 8.16 3.03
N LEU A 434 -23.63 8.89 4.13
CA LEU A 434 -24.92 9.39 4.60
C LEU A 434 -25.23 10.75 4.00
N SER A 435 -26.41 10.85 3.39
CA SER A 435 -26.83 12.02 2.61
C SER A 435 -28.28 12.43 2.90
N HIS A 436 -28.62 13.67 2.54
CA HIS A 436 -29.99 14.18 2.50
C HIS A 436 -30.12 15.17 1.32
N GLY A 437 -31.12 14.98 0.45
CA GLY A 437 -31.22 15.74 -0.82
C GLY A 437 -31.48 17.23 -0.62
N GLY A 438 -32.26 17.57 0.41
CA GLY A 438 -32.63 18.94 0.72
C GLY A 438 -33.26 19.66 -0.47
N ARG A 439 -32.86 20.90 -0.77
CA ARG A 439 -33.36 21.64 -1.96
C ARG A 439 -33.07 20.96 -3.32
N GLN A 440 -32.23 19.92 -3.37
CA GLN A 440 -31.96 19.14 -4.59
C GLN A 440 -32.95 17.99 -4.81
N THR A 441 -33.92 17.81 -3.92
CA THR A 441 -34.96 16.80 -4.11
C THR A 441 -35.87 17.17 -5.30
N PRO A 442 -36.07 16.24 -6.26
CA PRO A 442 -36.99 16.45 -7.38
C PRO A 442 -38.42 16.71 -6.90
N ALA A 443 -39.12 17.63 -7.56
CA ALA A 443 -40.50 17.98 -7.22
C ALA A 443 -41.50 16.83 -7.41
N THR A 444 -41.13 15.80 -8.18
CA THR A 444 -41.94 14.58 -8.35
C THR A 444 -41.79 13.59 -7.20
N ILE A 445 -40.78 13.76 -6.34
CA ILE A 445 -40.58 12.97 -5.12
C ILE A 445 -41.17 13.73 -3.93
N GLU A 446 -40.70 14.97 -3.72
CA GLU A 446 -41.21 15.85 -2.67
C GLU A 446 -41.31 17.28 -3.23
N PRO A 447 -42.52 17.81 -3.44
CA PRO A 447 -42.73 19.18 -3.92
C PRO A 447 -42.19 20.26 -2.97
N HIS A 448 -42.10 19.96 -1.67
CA HIS A 448 -41.74 20.89 -0.60
C HIS A 448 -40.62 20.36 0.32
N PRO A 449 -39.41 20.10 -0.22
CA PRO A 449 -38.36 19.45 0.54
C PRO A 449 -37.77 20.37 1.61
N TRP A 450 -37.13 19.81 2.61
CA TRP A 450 -36.48 20.58 3.66
C TRP A 450 -35.15 21.18 3.21
N SER A 451 -34.78 22.33 3.79
CA SER A 451 -33.53 23.03 3.50
C SER A 451 -33.15 23.93 4.68
N ALA A 452 -31.94 24.50 4.63
CA ALA A 452 -31.53 25.56 5.55
C ALA A 452 -32.41 26.81 5.41
N SER A 453 -32.87 27.12 4.19
CA SER A 453 -33.73 28.27 3.86
C SER A 453 -34.59 27.98 2.62
N ASP A 454 -35.55 28.85 2.31
CA ASP A 454 -36.53 28.73 1.22
C ASP A 454 -35.96 29.08 -0.17
N VAL A 455 -34.64 29.04 -0.31
CA VAL A 455 -33.94 29.33 -1.56
C VAL A 455 -34.06 28.12 -2.51
N LYS A 456 -34.92 28.24 -3.52
CA LYS A 456 -35.17 27.20 -4.51
C LYS A 456 -33.99 27.02 -5.46
N LEU A 457 -33.63 25.76 -5.77
CA LEU A 457 -32.70 25.44 -6.84
C LEU A 457 -33.34 25.70 -8.21
N VAL A 458 -32.73 26.60 -8.97
CA VAL A 458 -33.16 26.91 -10.34
C VAL A 458 -32.54 25.91 -11.30
N GLY A 459 -33.36 25.33 -12.17
CA GLY A 459 -32.95 24.34 -13.15
C GLY A 459 -33.76 23.04 -13.02
N GLU A 460 -33.37 22.07 -13.84
CA GLU A 460 -34.01 20.77 -13.89
C GLU A 460 -32.94 19.68 -13.92
N ARG A 461 -33.30 18.51 -13.39
CA ARG A 461 -32.48 17.31 -13.48
C ARG A 461 -33.29 16.20 -14.11
N ARG A 462 -32.80 15.69 -15.24
CA ARG A 462 -33.49 14.68 -16.07
C ARG A 462 -34.93 15.10 -16.35
N PHE A 463 -35.10 16.33 -16.86
CA PHE A 463 -36.38 16.93 -17.24
C PHE A 463 -37.37 17.13 -16.08
N THR A 464 -36.91 17.03 -14.84
CA THR A 464 -37.73 17.23 -13.64
C THR A 464 -37.22 18.45 -12.86
N PRO A 465 -38.09 19.41 -12.53
CA PRO A 465 -37.70 20.54 -11.68
C PRO A 465 -37.46 20.09 -10.24
N PHE A 466 -36.67 20.87 -9.50
CA PHE A 466 -36.50 20.68 -8.06
C PHE A 466 -37.72 21.21 -7.28
N GLY A 467 -37.98 20.59 -6.13
CA GLY A 467 -39.02 21.03 -5.19
C GLY A 467 -38.78 22.45 -4.68
N LYS A 468 -39.84 23.11 -4.20
CA LYS A 468 -39.74 24.44 -3.56
C LYS A 468 -39.45 24.23 -2.07
N PRO A 469 -38.22 24.50 -1.59
CA PRO A 469 -37.84 24.06 -0.26
C PRO A 469 -38.54 24.85 0.85
N VAL A 470 -38.70 24.21 2.01
CA VAL A 470 -39.19 24.78 3.25
C VAL A 470 -38.04 24.88 4.25
N PRO A 471 -37.81 26.04 4.91
CA PRO A 471 -36.80 26.17 5.95
C PRO A 471 -37.15 25.28 7.15
N LEU A 472 -36.19 24.48 7.61
CA LEU A 472 -36.34 23.73 8.86
C LEU A 472 -36.41 24.68 10.06
N THR A 473 -37.31 24.43 11.02
CA THR A 473 -37.22 25.08 12.34
C THR A 473 -36.02 24.55 13.13
N VAL A 474 -35.59 25.26 14.18
CA VAL A 474 -34.51 24.78 15.07
C VAL A 474 -34.84 23.39 15.66
N GLU A 475 -36.09 23.18 16.06
CA GLU A 475 -36.56 21.87 16.55
C GLU A 475 -36.49 20.80 15.46
N GLN A 476 -36.89 21.12 14.23
CA GLN A 476 -36.84 20.18 13.11
C GLN A 476 -35.40 19.85 12.67
N ILE A 477 -34.45 20.78 12.82
CA ILE A 477 -33.02 20.48 12.61
C ILE A 477 -32.60 19.35 13.54
N LYS A 478 -33.02 19.39 14.81
CA LYS A 478 -32.73 18.34 15.78
C LYS A 478 -33.41 17.01 15.40
N THR A 479 -34.73 17.02 15.26
CA THR A 479 -35.53 15.78 15.14
C THR A 479 -35.50 15.15 13.74
N HIS A 480 -35.44 15.95 12.68
CA HIS A 480 -35.52 15.47 11.29
C HIS A 480 -34.17 15.45 10.56
N VAL A 481 -33.12 16.03 11.14
CA VAL A 481 -31.77 15.96 10.56
C VAL A 481 -30.82 15.26 11.51
N ILE A 482 -30.48 15.88 12.64
CA ILE A 482 -29.44 15.36 13.55
C ILE A 482 -29.77 13.94 14.00
N ASP A 483 -30.96 13.73 14.56
CA ASP A 483 -31.34 12.42 15.12
C ASP A 483 -31.40 11.33 14.04
N ARG A 484 -31.72 11.68 12.79
CA ARG A 484 -31.74 10.74 11.66
C ARG A 484 -30.35 10.37 11.16
N PHE A 485 -29.42 11.32 11.08
CA PHE A 485 -28.01 11.02 10.80
C PHE A 485 -27.42 10.12 11.90
N VAL A 486 -27.74 10.40 13.18
CA VAL A 486 -27.30 9.57 14.32
C VAL A 486 -27.89 8.17 14.24
N TYR A 487 -29.18 8.04 13.94
CA TYR A 487 -29.83 6.75 13.73
C TYR A 487 -29.13 5.95 12.63
N ALA A 488 -28.90 6.58 11.49
CA ALA A 488 -28.28 5.92 10.34
C ALA A 488 -26.84 5.49 10.62
N ALA A 489 -26.06 6.29 11.36
CA ALA A 489 -24.71 5.93 11.78
C ALA A 489 -24.70 4.74 12.75
N ARG A 490 -25.60 4.73 13.75
CA ARG A 490 -25.76 3.59 14.66
C ARG A 490 -26.18 2.32 13.91
N PHE A 491 -27.13 2.44 12.98
CA PHE A 491 -27.54 1.32 12.14
C PHE A 491 -26.37 0.78 11.29
N ALA A 492 -25.55 1.65 10.70
CA ALA A 492 -24.37 1.24 9.93
C ALA A 492 -23.36 0.48 10.79
N TYR A 493 -23.11 0.96 12.02
CA TYR A 493 -22.29 0.25 13.01
C TYR A 493 -22.86 -1.13 13.35
N GLU A 494 -24.14 -1.20 13.70
CA GLU A 494 -24.83 -2.44 14.08
C GLU A 494 -24.93 -3.46 12.93
N THR A 495 -24.88 -3.00 11.68
CA THR A 495 -24.92 -3.87 10.49
C THR A 495 -23.53 -4.24 9.97
N GLY A 496 -22.45 -3.81 10.64
CA GLY A 496 -21.10 -4.30 10.36
C GLY A 496 -20.28 -3.46 9.38
N PHE A 497 -20.72 -2.24 9.04
CA PHE A 497 -19.85 -1.27 8.37
C PHE A 497 -18.73 -0.79 9.32
N ASP A 498 -17.59 -0.42 8.78
CA ASP A 498 -16.47 0.14 9.56
C ASP A 498 -16.68 1.63 9.88
N GLY A 499 -17.59 2.32 9.18
CA GLY A 499 -17.85 3.73 9.43
C GLY A 499 -18.93 4.38 8.57
N VAL A 500 -19.03 5.70 8.72
CA VAL A 500 -19.85 6.58 7.89
C VAL A 500 -19.06 7.78 7.36
N GLU A 501 -19.48 8.30 6.21
CA GLU A 501 -19.08 9.61 5.69
C GLU A 501 -20.29 10.55 5.68
N LEU A 502 -20.18 11.73 6.29
CA LEU A 502 -21.18 12.77 6.20
C LEU A 502 -21.03 13.53 4.87
N HIS A 503 -22.10 13.59 4.07
CA HIS A 503 -22.03 14.30 2.79
C HIS A 503 -22.40 15.79 2.93
N ALA A 504 -21.36 16.63 3.05
CA ALA A 504 -21.45 18.09 3.16
C ALA A 504 -20.89 18.83 1.94
N ALA A 505 -21.02 18.23 0.75
CA ALA A 505 -20.56 18.79 -0.52
C ALA A 505 -21.68 18.89 -1.55
N HIS A 506 -21.35 19.43 -2.73
CA HIS A 506 -22.15 19.39 -3.97
C HIS A 506 -23.59 19.92 -3.88
N GLY A 507 -23.94 20.63 -2.81
CA GLY A 507 -25.24 21.25 -2.59
C GLY A 507 -26.30 20.33 -1.94
N TYR A 508 -25.91 19.21 -1.35
CA TYR A 508 -26.78 18.42 -0.45
C TYR A 508 -27.11 19.19 0.83
N LEU A 509 -28.03 18.71 1.66
CA LEU A 509 -28.56 19.46 2.80
C LEU A 509 -27.47 20.07 3.70
N LEU A 510 -26.45 19.30 4.09
CA LEU A 510 -25.38 19.82 4.96
C LEU A 510 -24.56 20.92 4.26
N ALA A 511 -24.33 20.81 2.95
CA ALA A 511 -23.73 21.88 2.15
C ALA A 511 -24.64 23.11 2.04
N GLN A 512 -25.96 22.92 2.07
CA GLN A 512 -26.94 24.03 2.08
C GLN A 512 -26.89 24.82 3.39
N PHE A 513 -26.48 24.21 4.50
CA PHE A 513 -26.23 24.92 5.75
C PHE A 513 -24.89 25.65 5.73
N THR A 514 -23.83 25.05 5.18
CA THR A 514 -22.50 25.68 5.19
C THR A 514 -22.35 26.82 4.17
N SER A 515 -23.11 26.77 3.07
CA SER A 515 -23.01 27.76 1.99
C SER A 515 -23.80 29.05 2.29
N PRO A 516 -23.18 30.23 2.19
CA PRO A 516 -23.86 31.52 2.44
C PRO A 516 -24.88 31.91 1.36
N THR A 517 -24.84 31.29 0.17
CA THR A 517 -25.81 31.56 -0.91
C THR A 517 -27.15 30.87 -0.66
N THR A 518 -27.14 29.78 0.12
CA THR A 518 -28.33 28.94 0.36
C THR A 518 -28.80 28.99 1.82
N ASN A 519 -27.92 29.28 2.77
CA ASN A 519 -28.28 29.53 4.16
C ASN A 519 -28.50 31.03 4.42
N LYS A 520 -29.76 31.44 4.52
CA LYS A 520 -30.20 32.81 4.84
C LYS A 520 -30.77 32.94 6.25
N ARG A 521 -30.45 31.98 7.13
CA ARG A 521 -30.96 31.97 8.51
C ARG A 521 -30.34 33.09 9.34
N ILE A 522 -31.11 33.55 10.33
CA ILE A 522 -30.71 34.57 11.32
C ILE A 522 -30.57 34.00 12.74
N ASP A 523 -30.79 32.69 12.90
CA ASP A 523 -30.59 31.98 14.16
C ASP A 523 -29.14 31.46 14.29
N HIS A 524 -28.87 30.62 15.29
CA HIS A 524 -27.54 30.08 15.56
C HIS A 524 -27.04 29.06 14.54
N TYR A 525 -27.82 28.74 13.50
CA TYR A 525 -27.39 27.93 12.35
C TYR A 525 -27.09 28.78 11.10
N GLY A 526 -27.21 30.11 11.17
CA GLY A 526 -26.94 31.03 10.06
C GLY A 526 -25.95 32.15 10.39
N GLY A 527 -25.62 32.97 9.39
CA GLY A 527 -24.67 34.07 9.55
C GLY A 527 -23.22 33.62 9.45
N SER A 528 -22.48 33.61 10.56
CA SER A 528 -21.03 33.30 10.59
C SER A 528 -20.71 31.87 10.14
N ILE A 529 -19.47 31.61 9.70
CA ILE A 529 -19.00 30.26 9.33
C ILE A 529 -19.21 29.28 10.49
N ALA A 530 -18.84 29.69 11.71
CA ALA A 530 -19.07 28.92 12.93
C ALA A 530 -20.53 28.49 13.13
N ASN A 531 -21.50 29.37 12.86
CA ASN A 531 -22.92 29.01 12.94
C ASN A 531 -23.35 28.11 11.77
N ARG A 532 -22.88 28.39 10.55
CA ARG A 532 -23.27 27.64 9.35
C ARG A 532 -22.77 26.18 9.37
N GLN A 533 -21.62 25.91 9.99
CA GLN A 533 -21.09 24.55 10.16
C GLN A 533 -21.59 23.84 11.42
N ARG A 534 -22.29 24.54 12.32
CA ARG A 534 -22.74 24.02 13.62
C ARG A 534 -23.48 22.69 13.51
N ILE A 535 -24.40 22.58 12.55
CA ILE A 535 -25.18 21.36 12.33
C ILE A 535 -24.29 20.13 12.07
N ILE A 536 -23.17 20.30 11.37
CA ILE A 536 -22.24 19.19 11.06
C ILE A 536 -21.53 18.73 12.34
N LEU A 537 -21.08 19.69 13.16
CA LEU A 537 -20.41 19.40 14.43
C LEU A 537 -21.37 18.76 15.43
N GLU A 538 -22.62 19.22 15.50
CA GLU A 538 -23.65 18.61 16.35
C GLU A 538 -24.02 17.19 15.90
N ILE A 539 -24.05 16.92 14.58
CA ILE A 539 -24.18 15.56 14.05
C ILE A 539 -22.98 14.70 14.47
N TYR A 540 -21.76 15.20 14.31
CA TYR A 540 -20.55 14.47 14.69
C TYR A 540 -20.56 14.12 16.19
N ASP A 541 -20.80 15.10 17.06
CA ASP A 541 -20.82 14.92 18.52
C ASP A 541 -21.91 13.92 18.92
N ALA A 542 -23.10 14.01 18.32
CA ALA A 542 -24.19 13.09 18.61
C ALA A 542 -23.92 11.67 18.09
N ILE A 543 -23.24 11.51 16.93
CA ILE A 543 -22.77 10.21 16.45
C ILE A 543 -21.74 9.64 17.42
N ARG A 544 -20.77 10.43 17.89
CA ARG A 544 -19.76 9.97 18.84
C ARG A 544 -20.33 9.61 20.21
N ALA A 545 -21.38 10.30 20.64
CA ALA A 545 -22.12 9.92 21.84
C ALA A 545 -22.83 8.56 21.67
N ALA A 546 -23.39 8.28 20.49
CA ALA A 546 -24.10 7.03 20.21
C ALA A 546 -23.16 5.86 19.88
N VAL A 547 -22.04 6.13 19.20
CA VAL A 547 -21.03 5.15 18.75
C VAL A 547 -19.65 5.71 19.11
N PRO A 548 -19.13 5.42 20.32
CA PRO A 548 -17.86 5.97 20.80
C PRO A 548 -16.67 5.60 19.91
N ALA A 549 -15.67 6.50 19.81
CA ALA A 549 -14.46 6.27 19.01
C ALA A 549 -13.67 5.02 19.45
N SER A 550 -13.79 4.60 20.72
CA SER A 550 -13.18 3.36 21.22
C SER A 550 -13.70 2.08 20.56
N THR A 551 -14.82 2.14 19.82
CA THR A 551 -15.33 1.02 19.02
C THR A 551 -14.53 0.81 17.73
N GLY A 552 -13.67 1.75 17.35
CA GLY A 552 -12.97 1.76 16.06
C GLY A 552 -13.87 2.14 14.87
N PHE A 553 -15.05 2.71 15.13
CA PHE A 553 -15.98 3.16 14.10
C PHE A 553 -15.52 4.49 13.48
N ILE A 554 -15.37 4.51 12.16
CA ILE A 554 -14.86 5.64 11.39
C ILE A 554 -15.99 6.66 11.15
N VAL A 555 -15.71 7.95 11.36
CA VAL A 555 -16.59 9.06 10.99
C VAL A 555 -15.80 10.03 10.12
N GLY A 556 -16.07 10.02 8.82
CA GLY A 556 -15.51 10.94 7.85
C GLY A 556 -16.50 11.99 7.37
N ILE A 557 -16.00 12.93 6.56
CA ILE A 557 -16.82 13.96 5.92
C ILE A 557 -16.33 14.25 4.51
N LYS A 558 -17.26 14.37 3.57
CA LYS A 558 -17.00 14.94 2.25
C LYS A 558 -17.41 16.39 2.22
N THR A 559 -16.48 17.27 1.85
CA THR A 559 -16.70 18.73 1.80
C THR A 559 -16.18 19.34 0.50
N ASN A 560 -16.77 20.48 0.12
CA ASN A 560 -16.30 21.26 -1.01
C ASN A 560 -15.02 22.05 -0.63
N SER A 561 -14.00 21.95 -1.47
CA SER A 561 -12.79 22.78 -1.42
C SER A 561 -13.04 24.21 -1.91
N VAL A 562 -14.04 24.39 -2.78
CA VAL A 562 -14.52 25.69 -3.29
C VAL A 562 -15.89 25.54 -3.95
N GLU A 563 -16.70 26.58 -3.91
CA GLU A 563 -17.89 26.75 -4.76
C GLU A 563 -17.61 27.78 -5.87
N PHE A 564 -17.85 27.43 -7.13
CA PHE A 564 -17.55 28.29 -8.30
C PHE A 564 -18.62 29.35 -8.60
N GLN A 565 -19.48 29.65 -7.62
CA GLN A 565 -20.55 30.64 -7.72
C GLN A 565 -20.15 31.96 -7.07
N GLU A 566 -20.74 33.05 -7.55
CA GLU A 566 -20.57 34.36 -6.93
C GLU A 566 -21.10 34.30 -5.49
N GLU A 567 -20.32 34.84 -4.54
CA GLU A 567 -20.59 34.75 -3.09
C GLU A 567 -20.59 33.32 -2.50
N GLY A 568 -20.10 32.31 -3.23
CA GLY A 568 -19.99 30.93 -2.73
C GLY A 568 -18.91 30.73 -1.65
N THR A 569 -18.85 29.50 -1.12
CA THR A 569 -17.76 29.08 -0.22
C THR A 569 -16.38 29.28 -0.87
N THR A 570 -15.56 30.13 -0.27
CA THR A 570 -14.17 30.39 -0.70
C THR A 570 -13.22 29.33 -0.14
N VAL A 571 -11.98 29.31 -0.63
CA VAL A 571 -10.94 28.40 -0.11
C VAL A 571 -10.62 28.68 1.36
N ASP A 572 -10.63 29.96 1.78
CA ASP A 572 -10.40 30.34 3.17
C ASP A 572 -11.57 29.89 4.07
N HIS A 573 -12.81 30.01 3.60
CA HIS A 573 -13.97 29.43 4.30
C HIS A 573 -13.85 27.91 4.42
N ALA A 574 -13.44 27.23 3.34
CA ALA A 574 -13.23 25.78 3.36
C ALA A 574 -12.12 25.39 4.35
N LYS A 575 -11.05 26.18 4.43
CA LYS A 575 -9.97 25.99 5.40
C LYS A 575 -10.45 26.13 6.84
N GLU A 576 -11.20 27.19 7.16
CA GLU A 576 -11.78 27.40 8.51
C GLU A 576 -12.72 26.26 8.91
N MET A 577 -13.53 25.76 7.98
CA MET A 577 -14.37 24.60 8.24
C MET A 577 -13.55 23.32 8.46
N CYS A 578 -12.51 23.11 7.66
CA CYS A 578 -11.61 21.97 7.82
C CYS A 578 -10.85 22.02 9.15
N GLU A 579 -10.52 23.21 9.66
CA GLU A 579 -9.91 23.38 11.00
C GLU A 579 -10.88 22.90 12.09
N ALA A 580 -12.17 23.22 11.95
CA ALA A 580 -13.18 22.70 12.86
C ALA A 580 -13.35 21.17 12.76
N TYR A 581 -13.26 20.60 11.55
CA TYR A 581 -13.35 19.14 11.36
C TYR A 581 -12.16 18.39 11.95
N GLU A 582 -10.93 18.91 11.78
CA GLU A 582 -9.73 18.37 12.46
C GLU A 582 -9.90 18.44 13.98
N ASN A 583 -10.34 19.59 14.51
CA ASN A 583 -10.50 19.79 15.95
C ASN A 583 -11.61 18.91 16.56
N ALA A 584 -12.67 18.63 15.81
CA ALA A 584 -13.72 17.69 16.22
C ALA A 584 -13.21 16.24 16.25
N GLY A 585 -12.20 15.91 15.42
CA GLY A 585 -11.62 14.57 15.33
C GLY A 585 -12.29 13.70 14.28
N PHE A 586 -12.66 14.27 13.12
CA PHE A 586 -13.03 13.46 11.96
C PHE A 586 -11.87 12.53 11.58
N ASP A 587 -12.18 11.27 11.26
CA ASP A 587 -11.15 10.27 10.93
C ASP A 587 -10.54 10.51 9.55
N PHE A 588 -11.39 10.97 8.61
CA PHE A 588 -10.95 11.36 7.29
C PHE A 588 -11.83 12.48 6.72
N VAL A 589 -11.23 13.24 5.80
CA VAL A 589 -11.93 14.24 4.99
C VAL A 589 -11.72 13.91 3.51
N GLU A 590 -12.81 13.76 2.76
CA GLU A 590 -12.77 13.68 1.31
C GLU A 590 -12.99 15.07 0.70
N LEU A 591 -11.94 15.65 0.13
CA LEU A 591 -12.01 16.92 -0.59
C LEU A 591 -12.51 16.71 -2.02
N SER A 592 -13.54 17.47 -2.37
CA SER A 592 -14.10 17.55 -3.73
C SER A 592 -14.41 19.00 -4.08
N GLY A 593 -15.11 19.28 -5.19
CA GLY A 593 -15.54 20.65 -5.50
C GLY A 593 -16.67 20.73 -6.52
N GLY A 594 -17.30 21.92 -6.58
CA GLY A 594 -18.44 22.23 -7.46
C GLY A 594 -19.83 22.05 -6.82
N THR A 595 -20.87 22.50 -7.54
CA THR A 595 -22.29 22.32 -7.20
C THR A 595 -23.09 21.99 -8.47
N TYR A 596 -24.35 21.59 -8.34
CA TYR A 596 -25.23 21.41 -9.52
C TYR A 596 -25.56 22.74 -10.24
N GLU A 597 -25.41 23.88 -9.58
CA GLU A 597 -25.62 25.21 -10.20
C GLU A 597 -24.43 25.62 -11.08
N LYS A 598 -23.21 25.26 -10.67
CA LYS A 598 -22.00 25.35 -11.48
C LYS A 598 -21.12 24.14 -11.21
N LEU A 599 -21.19 23.15 -12.11
CA LEU A 599 -20.31 21.99 -12.05
C LEU A 599 -18.87 22.48 -12.20
N ALA A 600 -17.98 22.01 -11.32
CA ALA A 600 -16.56 22.37 -11.34
C ALA A 600 -15.88 22.14 -12.71
N PHE A 601 -16.44 21.23 -13.51
CA PHE A 601 -15.89 20.80 -14.80
C PHE A 601 -16.00 21.84 -15.92
N HIS A 602 -16.91 22.83 -15.83
CA HIS A 602 -17.13 23.83 -16.90
C HIS A 602 -16.21 25.06 -16.80
N HIS A 603 -15.46 25.25 -15.71
CA HIS A 603 -14.71 26.49 -15.44
C HIS A 603 -13.18 26.32 -15.45
N LEU A 604 -12.67 25.23 -16.03
CA LEU A 604 -11.25 24.89 -15.97
C LEU A 604 -10.47 25.45 -17.16
N ARG A 605 -9.31 26.07 -16.87
CA ARG A 605 -8.30 26.38 -17.90
C ARG A 605 -7.78 25.08 -18.51
N GLU A 606 -7.39 25.13 -19.79
CA GLU A 606 -6.84 23.98 -20.52
C GLU A 606 -5.63 23.36 -19.80
N SER A 607 -4.79 24.19 -19.16
CA SER A 607 -3.67 23.73 -18.33
C SER A 607 -4.09 22.93 -17.10
N THR A 608 -5.23 23.25 -16.46
CA THR A 608 -5.78 22.50 -15.31
C THR A 608 -6.41 21.18 -15.76
N ARG A 609 -6.92 21.11 -17.00
CA ARG A 609 -7.42 19.88 -17.63
C ARG A 609 -6.27 18.91 -17.95
N ASN A 610 -5.12 19.43 -18.39
CA ASN A 610 -3.95 18.63 -18.76
C ASN A 610 -3.15 18.06 -17.57
N ARG A 611 -3.37 18.52 -16.33
CA ARG A 611 -2.66 18.06 -15.12
C ARG A 611 -3.37 16.95 -14.33
N GLU A 612 -4.56 16.51 -14.77
CA GLU A 612 -5.31 15.41 -14.15
C GLU A 612 -5.45 15.46 -12.60
N ALA A 613 -5.93 16.56 -12.03
CA ALA A 613 -6.38 16.61 -10.64
C ALA A 613 -7.07 17.96 -10.41
N PHE A 614 -8.39 18.03 -10.65
CA PHE A 614 -9.12 19.31 -10.75
C PHE A 614 -9.03 20.19 -9.51
N PHE A 615 -8.77 19.58 -8.35
CA PHE A 615 -8.78 20.25 -7.06
C PHE A 615 -7.41 20.25 -6.37
N LEU A 616 -6.33 19.84 -7.05
CA LEU A 616 -5.01 19.67 -6.43
C LEU A 616 -4.50 20.98 -5.80
N GLU A 617 -4.56 22.09 -6.53
CA GLU A 617 -4.11 23.40 -6.05
C GLU A 617 -4.92 23.91 -4.84
N PHE A 618 -6.18 23.46 -4.69
CA PHE A 618 -7.00 23.77 -3.51
C PHE A 618 -6.69 22.83 -2.34
N ALA A 619 -6.52 21.55 -2.63
CA ALA A 619 -6.13 20.54 -1.65
C ALA A 619 -4.77 20.89 -1.03
N GLU A 620 -3.79 21.35 -1.80
CA GLU A 620 -2.49 21.81 -1.30
C GLU A 620 -2.59 22.96 -0.29
N LYS A 621 -3.61 23.83 -0.42
CA LYS A 621 -3.85 24.94 0.51
C LYS A 621 -4.59 24.52 1.77
N ILE A 622 -5.49 23.54 1.66
CA ILE A 622 -6.34 23.08 2.76
C ILE A 622 -5.63 22.01 3.58
N ARG A 623 -4.92 21.07 2.93
CA ARG A 623 -4.26 19.92 3.58
C ARG A 623 -3.49 20.33 4.83
N PRO A 624 -2.64 21.38 4.84
CA PRO A 624 -1.82 21.73 6.01
C PRO A 624 -2.57 21.91 7.34
N VAL A 625 -3.89 22.12 7.30
CA VAL A 625 -4.76 22.13 8.47
C VAL A 625 -4.77 20.78 9.19
N PHE A 626 -4.78 19.68 8.44
CA PHE A 626 -4.95 18.33 8.96
C PHE A 626 -3.62 17.77 9.46
N LYS A 627 -3.62 17.35 10.73
CA LYS A 627 -2.47 16.73 11.39
C LYS A 627 -2.74 15.26 11.67
N ASN A 628 -3.96 14.95 12.12
CA ASN A 628 -4.39 13.60 12.46
C ASN A 628 -5.41 13.06 11.45
N THR A 629 -6.25 13.92 10.88
CA THR A 629 -7.27 13.53 9.90
C THR A 629 -6.62 13.09 8.58
N VAL A 630 -7.07 11.96 8.04
CA VAL A 630 -6.62 11.48 6.72
C VAL A 630 -7.32 12.27 5.63
N VAL A 631 -6.57 12.82 4.67
CA VAL A 631 -7.16 13.50 3.51
C VAL A 631 -7.24 12.55 2.32
N TYR A 632 -8.43 12.42 1.75
CA TYR A 632 -8.66 11.85 0.43
C TYR A 632 -8.99 12.97 -0.56
N LEU A 633 -8.50 12.84 -1.79
CA LEU A 633 -8.81 13.77 -2.86
C LEU A 633 -9.53 13.05 -3.99
N THR A 634 -10.69 13.57 -4.37
CA THR A 634 -11.51 13.02 -5.46
C THR A 634 -11.77 14.08 -6.50
N GLY A 635 -11.24 13.88 -7.71
CA GLY A 635 -11.50 14.79 -8.82
C GLY A 635 -10.63 14.55 -10.05
N GLY A 636 -11.06 13.62 -10.90
CA GLY A 636 -10.52 13.51 -12.27
C GLY A 636 -9.27 12.65 -12.45
N PHE A 637 -8.77 11.97 -11.41
CA PHE A 637 -7.63 11.07 -11.54
C PHE A 637 -7.87 9.97 -12.59
N ARG A 638 -6.88 9.77 -13.47
CA ARG A 638 -6.88 8.77 -14.55
C ARG A 638 -5.55 8.05 -14.67
N THR A 639 -4.43 8.77 -14.57
CA THR A 639 -3.08 8.19 -14.68
C THR A 639 -2.45 7.88 -13.32
N VAL A 640 -1.63 6.83 -13.30
CA VAL A 640 -0.80 6.47 -12.13
C VAL A 640 0.13 7.61 -11.77
N LYS A 641 0.69 8.30 -12.77
CA LYS A 641 1.57 9.45 -12.56
C LYS A 641 0.89 10.54 -11.72
N ALA A 642 -0.31 10.98 -12.11
CA ALA A 642 -1.03 12.03 -11.39
C ALA A 642 -1.41 11.60 -9.96
N MET A 643 -1.80 10.33 -9.79
CA MET A 643 -2.13 9.77 -8.47
C MET A 643 -0.91 9.72 -7.54
N VAL A 644 0.23 9.27 -8.06
CA VAL A 644 1.50 9.20 -7.30
C VAL A 644 1.98 10.61 -6.97
N GLU A 645 1.99 11.53 -7.93
CA GLU A 645 2.40 12.92 -7.73
C GLU A 645 1.57 13.60 -6.64
N ALA A 646 0.24 13.43 -6.64
CA ALA A 646 -0.63 14.00 -5.61
C ALA A 646 -0.35 13.46 -4.19
N VAL A 647 0.12 12.21 -4.07
CA VAL A 647 0.52 11.63 -2.78
C VAL A 647 1.92 12.07 -2.39
N GLU A 648 2.87 12.06 -3.32
CA GLU A 648 4.28 12.41 -3.07
C GLU A 648 4.48 13.88 -2.71
N THR A 649 3.71 14.79 -3.31
CA THR A 649 3.73 16.22 -2.94
C THR A 649 3.07 16.49 -1.59
N GLY A 650 2.37 15.50 -1.03
CA GLY A 650 1.61 15.63 0.22
C GLY A 650 0.29 16.39 0.06
N ALA A 651 -0.20 16.58 -1.17
CA ALA A 651 -1.49 17.22 -1.42
C ALA A 651 -2.67 16.38 -0.89
N THR A 652 -2.49 15.05 -0.82
CA THR A 652 -3.46 14.12 -0.23
C THR A 652 -2.76 12.87 0.32
N GLN A 653 -3.38 12.19 1.29
CA GLN A 653 -2.92 10.88 1.78
C GLN A 653 -3.57 9.71 1.01
N GLY A 654 -4.71 9.95 0.37
CA GLY A 654 -5.46 8.96 -0.38
C GLY A 654 -6.09 9.51 -1.67
N ILE A 655 -6.36 8.60 -2.60
CA ILE A 655 -6.89 8.88 -3.94
C ILE A 655 -8.30 8.33 -4.05
N GLY A 656 -9.27 9.20 -4.25
CA GLY A 656 -10.65 8.80 -4.52
C GLY A 656 -10.94 8.65 -6.01
N LEU A 657 -11.51 7.51 -6.37
CA LEU A 657 -11.86 7.15 -7.75
C LEU A 657 -13.38 7.03 -7.91
N GLY A 658 -13.94 7.78 -8.87
CA GLY A 658 -15.34 7.75 -9.26
C GLY A 658 -15.53 7.09 -10.64
N ARG A 659 -15.81 7.86 -11.69
CA ARG A 659 -16.13 7.33 -13.04
C ARG A 659 -15.21 6.20 -13.60
N PRO A 660 -13.87 6.20 -13.47
CA PRO A 660 -13.03 5.14 -14.03
C PRO A 660 -13.38 3.72 -13.57
N ILE A 661 -13.76 3.60 -12.29
CA ILE A 661 -13.99 2.30 -11.66
C ILE A 661 -15.38 1.71 -11.97
N THR A 662 -16.20 2.43 -12.77
CA THR A 662 -17.42 1.85 -13.34
C THR A 662 -17.12 1.00 -14.57
N ALA A 663 -16.06 1.34 -15.31
CA ALA A 663 -15.53 0.53 -16.40
C ALA A 663 -14.49 -0.50 -15.90
N GLU A 664 -13.68 -0.11 -14.91
CA GLU A 664 -12.57 -0.92 -14.37
C GLU A 664 -12.67 -1.07 -12.85
N PRO A 665 -13.51 -1.99 -12.35
CA PRO A 665 -13.74 -2.17 -10.91
C PRO A 665 -12.48 -2.64 -10.15
N ASP A 666 -11.51 -3.17 -10.88
CA ASP A 666 -10.21 -3.66 -10.41
C ASP A 666 -9.04 -2.75 -10.77
N LEU A 667 -9.30 -1.48 -11.15
CA LEU A 667 -8.24 -0.52 -11.47
C LEU A 667 -7.19 -0.39 -10.35
N PRO A 668 -7.54 -0.30 -9.04
CA PRO A 668 -6.54 -0.28 -7.97
C PRO A 668 -5.62 -1.51 -7.99
N LYS A 669 -6.19 -2.71 -8.15
CA LYS A 669 -5.44 -3.96 -8.27
C LYS A 669 -4.43 -3.89 -9.42
N LYS A 670 -4.87 -3.50 -10.62
CA LYS A 670 -4.00 -3.38 -11.80
C LYS A 670 -2.86 -2.39 -11.58
N ILE A 671 -3.15 -1.24 -10.94
CA ILE A 671 -2.13 -0.23 -10.62
C ILE A 671 -1.12 -0.78 -9.61
N LEU A 672 -1.58 -1.42 -8.53
CA LEU A 672 -0.71 -2.00 -7.48
C LEU A 672 0.18 -3.12 -8.03
N GLU A 673 -0.35 -3.91 -8.97
CA GLU A 673 0.39 -4.95 -9.71
C GLU A 673 1.28 -4.38 -10.81
N ARG A 674 1.27 -3.06 -11.03
CA ARG A 674 2.03 -2.34 -12.07
C ARG A 674 1.71 -2.83 -13.48
N SER A 675 0.49 -3.32 -13.72
CA SER A 675 0.06 -3.82 -15.03
C SER A 675 -0.54 -2.75 -15.94
N VAL A 676 -0.88 -1.58 -15.39
CA VAL A 676 -1.41 -0.42 -16.13
C VAL A 676 -0.78 0.89 -15.68
N ALA A 677 -0.70 1.87 -16.57
CA ALA A 677 -0.23 3.23 -16.27
C ALA A 677 -1.39 4.26 -16.17
N SER A 678 -2.60 3.89 -16.57
CA SER A 678 -3.80 4.72 -16.52
C SER A 678 -5.06 3.86 -16.59
N SER A 679 -6.22 4.46 -16.30
CA SER A 679 -7.50 3.86 -16.65
C SER A 679 -7.73 3.85 -18.17
N ILE A 680 -8.68 3.05 -18.62
CA ILE A 680 -9.20 3.05 -19.99
C ILE A 680 -9.69 4.45 -20.36
N ARG A 681 -9.37 4.86 -21.58
CA ARG A 681 -9.88 6.10 -22.18
C ARG A 681 -11.15 5.81 -22.95
N ASN A 682 -12.24 6.47 -22.59
CA ASN A 682 -13.51 6.35 -23.31
C ASN A 682 -13.48 7.20 -24.59
N ALA A 683 -14.19 6.75 -25.62
CA ALA A 683 -14.52 7.50 -26.83
C ALA A 683 -15.72 8.46 -26.61
N LEU A 684 -16.31 8.46 -25.41
CA LEU A 684 -17.24 9.51 -24.97
C LEU A 684 -16.46 10.79 -24.63
N ASP A 685 -17.06 11.96 -24.90
CA ASP A 685 -16.48 13.24 -24.48
C ASP A 685 -16.48 13.33 -22.95
N ASP A 686 -15.28 13.28 -22.35
CA ASP A 686 -15.09 13.41 -20.90
C ASP A 686 -15.63 14.73 -20.31
N ASN A 687 -15.84 15.74 -21.16
CA ASN A 687 -16.39 17.05 -20.77
C ASN A 687 -17.92 17.09 -20.79
N ASP A 688 -18.57 16.14 -21.48
CA ASP A 688 -20.02 15.98 -21.38
C ASP A 688 -20.34 15.21 -20.10
N PHE A 689 -20.52 15.98 -19.02
CA PHE A 689 -20.86 15.41 -17.72
C PHE A 689 -22.18 14.63 -17.76
N ALA A 690 -23.16 15.06 -18.56
CA ALA A 690 -24.46 14.39 -18.61
C ALA A 690 -24.31 12.99 -19.21
N ILE A 691 -23.64 12.87 -20.37
CA ILE A 691 -23.45 11.57 -21.02
C ILE A 691 -22.55 10.64 -20.20
N THR A 692 -21.46 11.17 -19.63
CA THR A 692 -20.53 10.34 -18.83
C THR A 692 -21.15 9.90 -17.51
N ASN A 693 -22.03 10.72 -16.90
CA ASN A 693 -22.79 10.32 -15.72
C ASN A 693 -23.78 9.18 -16.02
N LEU A 694 -24.51 9.29 -17.13
CA LEU A 694 -25.43 8.25 -17.59
C LEU A 694 -24.70 6.95 -17.96
N ALA A 695 -23.54 7.07 -18.63
CA ALA A 695 -22.69 5.94 -18.98
C ALA A 695 -22.21 5.18 -17.74
N SER A 696 -21.74 5.89 -16.71
CA SER A 696 -21.37 5.29 -15.43
C SER A 696 -22.54 4.61 -14.73
N ASN A 697 -23.75 5.19 -14.77
CA ASN A 697 -24.96 4.52 -14.24
C ASN A 697 -25.26 3.21 -14.98
N THR A 698 -25.16 3.21 -16.32
CA THR A 698 -25.34 2.01 -17.13
C THR A 698 -24.30 0.95 -16.82
N GLN A 699 -23.02 1.31 -16.73
CA GLN A 699 -21.94 0.37 -16.41
C GLN A 699 -22.10 -0.22 -15.00
N MET A 700 -22.49 0.58 -14.00
CA MET A 700 -22.80 0.06 -12.67
C MET A 700 -23.98 -0.94 -12.71
N HIS A 701 -25.03 -0.63 -13.46
CA HIS A 701 -26.16 -1.55 -13.61
C HIS A 701 -25.74 -2.89 -14.26
N GLN A 702 -24.96 -2.82 -15.34
CA GLN A 702 -24.38 -3.99 -16.01
C GLN A 702 -23.50 -4.80 -15.07
N MET A 703 -22.65 -4.11 -14.30
CA MET A 703 -21.79 -4.71 -13.30
C MET A 703 -22.61 -5.46 -12.24
N GLY A 704 -23.75 -4.92 -11.81
CA GLY A 704 -24.65 -5.53 -10.84
C GLY A 704 -25.45 -6.75 -11.35
N LYS A 705 -25.40 -7.10 -12.64
CA LYS A 705 -26.15 -8.26 -13.18
C LYS A 705 -25.60 -9.61 -12.72
N THR A 706 -24.32 -9.68 -12.35
CA THR A 706 -23.64 -10.93 -11.99
C THR A 706 -22.77 -10.76 -10.75
N THR A 707 -22.75 -11.78 -9.89
CA THR A 707 -21.77 -11.88 -8.80
C THR A 707 -20.34 -11.98 -9.35
N PHE A 708 -19.33 -11.67 -8.53
CA PHE A 708 -17.92 -11.84 -8.89
C PHE A 708 -17.59 -13.29 -9.29
N LYS A 709 -18.21 -14.27 -8.61
CA LYS A 709 -18.04 -15.70 -8.93
C LYS A 709 -18.65 -16.07 -10.29
N GLN A 710 -19.88 -15.62 -10.58
CA GLN A 710 -20.53 -15.87 -11.88
C GLN A 710 -19.79 -15.19 -13.04
N ALA A 711 -19.14 -14.06 -12.77
CA ALA A 711 -18.26 -13.36 -13.69
C ALA A 711 -16.92 -14.07 -13.94
N GLY A 712 -16.72 -15.29 -13.43
CA GLY A 712 -15.46 -16.03 -13.59
C GLY A 712 -14.28 -15.34 -12.91
N GLN A 713 -14.53 -14.63 -11.81
CA GLN A 713 -13.54 -13.83 -11.07
C GLN A 713 -12.91 -12.70 -11.91
N LYS A 714 -13.63 -12.21 -12.93
CA LYS A 714 -13.25 -11.03 -13.73
C LYS A 714 -14.21 -9.88 -13.44
N PRO A 715 -13.82 -8.87 -12.64
CA PRO A 715 -14.73 -7.78 -12.24
C PRO A 715 -15.30 -6.99 -13.42
N THR A 716 -14.56 -6.91 -14.52
CA THR A 716 -14.95 -6.24 -15.76
C THR A 716 -15.96 -7.02 -16.61
N HIS A 717 -16.26 -8.28 -16.29
CA HIS A 717 -17.20 -9.09 -17.06
C HIS A 717 -18.61 -8.48 -17.05
N GLY A 718 -19.22 -8.38 -18.24
CA GLY A 718 -20.56 -7.84 -18.43
C GLY A 718 -20.63 -6.34 -18.63
N ILE A 719 -19.51 -5.62 -18.50
CA ILE A 719 -19.47 -4.16 -18.55
C ILE A 719 -19.15 -3.70 -19.97
N SER A 720 -19.91 -2.74 -20.49
CA SER A 720 -19.64 -2.16 -21.81
C SER A 720 -18.30 -1.42 -21.84
N ASP A 721 -17.50 -1.74 -22.86
CA ASP A 721 -16.27 -1.04 -23.19
C ASP A 721 -16.58 0.20 -24.03
N PHE A 722 -16.50 1.38 -23.41
CA PHE A 722 -16.69 2.65 -24.10
C PHE A 722 -15.42 3.21 -24.72
N SER A 723 -14.31 2.47 -24.75
CA SER A 723 -13.18 2.81 -25.62
C SER A 723 -13.43 2.44 -27.09
N ASP A 724 -14.39 1.55 -27.35
CA ASP A 724 -14.85 1.19 -28.69
C ASP A 724 -15.90 2.18 -29.22
N GLU A 725 -15.59 2.85 -30.33
CA GLU A 725 -16.47 3.83 -30.98
C GLU A 725 -17.80 3.22 -31.42
N THR A 726 -17.80 1.95 -31.86
CA THR A 726 -19.02 1.26 -32.30
C THR A 726 -19.99 1.08 -31.13
N THR A 727 -19.47 0.70 -29.97
CA THR A 727 -20.24 0.57 -28.73
C THR A 727 -20.77 1.92 -28.27
N VAL A 728 -19.97 2.99 -28.39
CA VAL A 728 -20.40 4.36 -28.06
C VAL A 728 -21.54 4.83 -28.97
N GLU A 729 -21.49 4.59 -30.27
CA GLU A 729 -22.58 4.99 -31.18
C GLU A 729 -23.88 4.23 -30.90
N ARG A 730 -23.80 2.92 -30.62
CA ARG A 730 -24.96 2.14 -30.18
C ARG A 730 -25.52 2.63 -28.85
N TYR A 731 -24.64 2.99 -27.91
CA TYR A 731 -25.03 3.54 -26.62
C TYR A 731 -25.77 4.88 -26.78
N LYS A 732 -25.27 5.78 -27.65
CA LYS A 732 -25.92 7.05 -27.96
C LYS A 732 -27.31 6.86 -28.56
N GLU A 733 -27.51 5.83 -29.40
CA GLU A 733 -28.84 5.52 -29.94
C GLU A 733 -29.80 5.03 -28.86
N ALA A 734 -29.38 4.06 -28.03
CA ALA A 734 -30.18 3.59 -26.89
C ALA A 734 -30.51 4.73 -25.91
N LEU A 735 -29.60 5.69 -25.75
CA LEU A 735 -29.81 6.85 -24.90
C LEU A 735 -30.91 7.79 -25.43
N LYS A 736 -31.13 7.88 -26.74
CA LYS A 736 -32.25 8.66 -27.32
C LYS A 736 -33.60 8.10 -26.88
N GLU A 737 -33.78 6.79 -26.96
CA GLU A 737 -35.00 6.11 -26.52
C GLU A 737 -35.24 6.28 -25.02
N TYR A 738 -34.19 6.08 -24.21
CA TYR A 738 -34.29 6.28 -22.75
C TYR A 738 -34.57 7.74 -22.38
N THR A 739 -34.08 8.70 -23.17
CA THR A 739 -34.41 10.12 -23.01
C THR A 739 -35.89 10.39 -23.24
N ILE A 740 -36.50 9.77 -24.26
CA ILE A 740 -37.95 9.87 -24.52
C ILE A 740 -38.74 9.27 -23.35
N PHE A 741 -38.32 8.11 -22.84
CA PHE A 741 -38.92 7.49 -21.66
C PHE A 741 -38.87 8.41 -20.44
N MET A 742 -37.71 8.99 -20.11
CA MET A 742 -37.56 9.93 -18.99
C MET A 742 -38.45 11.17 -19.15
N LYS A 743 -38.52 11.76 -20.35
CA LYS A 743 -39.41 12.90 -20.65
C LYS A 743 -40.88 12.53 -20.45
N THR A 744 -41.27 11.31 -20.83
CA THR A 744 -42.64 10.83 -20.66
C THR A 744 -43.02 10.72 -19.18
N LEU A 745 -42.15 10.15 -18.35
CA LEU A 745 -42.36 10.09 -16.90
C LEU A 745 -42.41 11.48 -16.26
N ALA A 746 -41.48 12.37 -16.64
CA ALA A 746 -41.44 13.74 -16.13
C ALA A 746 -42.73 14.51 -16.49
N ALA A 747 -43.23 14.38 -17.71
CA ALA A 747 -44.50 14.99 -18.15
C ALA A 747 -45.71 14.44 -17.38
N GLN A 748 -45.67 13.16 -16.98
CA GLN A 748 -46.66 12.54 -16.10
C GLN A 748 -46.48 12.89 -14.62
N LYS A 749 -45.49 13.73 -14.27
CA LYS A 749 -45.09 14.07 -12.89
C LYS A 749 -44.76 12.84 -12.03
N LYS A 750 -44.25 11.77 -12.66
CA LYS A 750 -43.82 10.56 -11.96
C LYS A 750 -42.32 10.63 -11.65
N PRO A 751 -41.88 10.10 -10.49
CA PRO A 751 -40.47 9.89 -10.22
C PRO A 751 -39.79 9.08 -11.32
N ILE A 752 -38.61 9.53 -11.76
CA ILE A 752 -37.77 8.75 -12.67
C ILE A 752 -36.98 7.76 -11.82
N HIS A 753 -37.30 6.48 -11.92
CA HIS A 753 -36.63 5.38 -11.21
C HIS A 753 -35.89 4.47 -12.20
N GLY A 754 -34.78 3.89 -11.75
CA GLY A 754 -33.92 3.03 -12.55
C GLY A 754 -32.92 3.76 -13.45
N VAL A 755 -32.31 2.98 -14.33
CA VAL A 755 -31.17 3.34 -15.19
C VAL A 755 -31.38 2.74 -16.59
N LEU A 756 -30.66 3.25 -17.60
CA LEU A 756 -30.71 2.69 -18.95
C LEU A 756 -30.20 1.24 -18.93
N VAL A 757 -31.06 0.31 -19.35
CA VAL A 757 -30.71 -1.10 -19.58
C VAL A 757 -30.08 -1.21 -20.97
N PHE A 758 -28.80 -1.52 -21.01
CA PHE A 758 -28.02 -1.66 -22.25
C PHE A 758 -27.24 -2.97 -22.20
N GLU A 759 -27.35 -3.80 -23.25
CA GLU A 759 -26.61 -5.06 -23.33
C GLU A 759 -25.25 -4.84 -24.00
N ALA A 760 -24.18 -5.29 -23.32
CA ALA A 760 -22.85 -5.32 -23.90
C ALA A 760 -22.82 -6.37 -25.04
N ILE A 761 -22.31 -5.98 -26.21
CA ILE A 761 -22.00 -6.95 -27.27
C ILE A 761 -20.54 -7.32 -27.12
N TYR A 762 -20.29 -8.62 -26.92
CA TYR A 762 -18.96 -9.17 -27.09
C TYR A 762 -18.77 -9.43 -28.58
N GLN A 763 -17.68 -8.91 -29.17
CA GLN A 763 -17.19 -9.53 -30.40
C GLN A 763 -16.74 -10.94 -30.03
N ALA A 764 -17.25 -11.93 -30.78
CA ALA A 764 -17.02 -13.35 -30.56
C ALA A 764 -15.54 -13.73 -30.70
#